data_AF-A0A8H3WD43-F1
#
_entry.id   AF-A0A8H3WD43-F1
#
_cell.length_a   1.000
_cell.length_b   1.000
_cell.length_c   1.000
_cell.angle_alpha   90.00
_cell.angle_beta   90.00
_cell.angle_gamma   90.00
#
_symmetry.space_group_name_H-M   'P 1'
#
loop_
_entity.id
_entity.type
_entity.pdbx_description
1 polymer ?
#
loop_
_entity_poly.entity_id
_entity_poly.type
_entity_poly.pdbx_seq_one_letter_code
_entity_poly.pdbx_strand_id
1 'polypeptide(L)'
;FDLCDEERHFQLIVTRRARACQPLRDATLAVAARHLCRHPRFRTEPGGVIVYQNQLLPDLTPQSAIEYMLRCIPALHEVSRTQDEEYRENLAAAALILRQFEEMDPEEAQSATSSDFGNGIGNVNFLDITKAILRAAPSRWSGLLSAVYWVAVRQEIYFALTLERSPQITAQPPDLDRDTCFANKLIWFMSEVAKRKMGERSGTEWERLRNEEEVLIVEAARQFIPIVQRPADRSRGEIFPLVWYGSDIEVTALQHFILARMILVAEDPSLHGQVSNRRAQRDAEHQVRAMILELCGLALHHLRAPPNLTTAGMGIMLYGDYFNDPWERTAVCPHPPWSFTPPSKWQESFTPPSRRWEVLQQIYDENLEEELAEAGYYHSPIPWKTIVQPAPSHDGAPTFAAYQVFKDTPEDLSPEDLEAAVRPLRPPFGIVVYDTTHTARPARSVRLARAVFDRTFWYRRKRNHRPDRVEVVTLPLPQSFTDAERAEACVRHHEEELQSRLLIPNVAEAVSWFLPGRIMESTYARRILAINRLEENDNDDEVEVASWEESISNEETAIEYEACMNPEASRSGSFLCIDWQPRKELWRSRTGRDYNPDMHKEMITPCYGFEIFGNICMELVDAVEVFYNHFVPDGVLDLELDKARRG
;
A
#
# COMPACT_ATOMS: atom_id res chain seq x y z
N PHE A 1 3.16 13.78 -0.96
CA PHE A 1 2.12 14.82 -0.85
C PHE A 1 0.82 14.24 -0.29
N ASP A 2 0.32 13.11 -0.80
CA ASP A 2 -1.01 12.55 -0.48
C ASP A 2 -1.17 11.72 0.83
N LEU A 3 -0.30 11.89 1.85
CA LEU A 3 -0.26 11.00 3.03
C LEU A 3 -1.53 10.95 3.91
N CYS A 4 -2.45 11.90 3.77
CA CYS A 4 -3.76 11.86 4.42
C CYS A 4 -4.84 12.40 3.46
N ASP A 5 -4.75 11.96 2.20
CA ASP A 5 -5.64 12.33 1.11
C ASP A 5 -6.08 11.07 0.36
N GLU A 6 -7.28 10.58 0.67
CA GLU A 6 -7.84 9.35 0.08
C GLU A 6 -8.05 9.48 -1.43
N GLU A 7 -8.33 10.70 -1.91
CA GLU A 7 -8.56 11.00 -3.32
C GLU A 7 -7.25 11.29 -4.09
N ARG A 8 -6.11 11.33 -3.39
CA ARG A 8 -4.75 11.47 -3.95
C ARG A 8 -4.64 12.63 -4.94
N HIS A 9 -5.05 13.83 -4.54
CA HIS A 9 -5.15 14.98 -5.42
C HIS A 9 -3.82 15.38 -6.07
N PHE A 10 -2.69 15.25 -5.37
CA PHE A 10 -1.39 15.55 -5.98
C PHE A 10 -0.98 14.50 -7.01
N GLN A 11 -1.29 13.23 -6.77
CA GLN A 11 -1.01 12.18 -7.73
C GLN A 11 -1.92 12.26 -8.97
N LEU A 12 -3.22 12.53 -8.79
CA LEU A 12 -4.23 12.38 -9.85
C LEU A 12 -4.66 13.68 -10.52
N ILE A 13 -4.80 14.77 -9.74
CA ILE A 13 -5.33 16.05 -10.23
C ILE A 13 -4.20 16.98 -10.66
N VAL A 14 -3.18 17.15 -9.81
CA VAL A 14 -2.05 18.05 -10.11
C VAL A 14 -1.31 17.60 -11.37
N THR A 15 -1.01 16.31 -11.49
CA THR A 15 -0.34 15.73 -12.68
C THR A 15 -1.14 15.98 -13.96
N ARG A 16 -2.47 15.80 -13.92
CA ARG A 16 -3.37 16.08 -15.04
C ARG A 16 -3.36 17.56 -15.41
N ARG A 17 -3.55 18.44 -14.43
CA ARG A 17 -3.62 19.90 -14.65
C ARG A 17 -2.27 20.49 -15.09
N ALA A 18 -1.15 19.91 -14.69
CA ALA A 18 0.19 20.32 -15.15
C ALA A 18 0.36 20.22 -16.68
N ARG A 19 -0.42 19.39 -17.38
CA ARG A 19 -0.38 19.35 -18.85
C ARG A 19 -0.77 20.69 -19.49
N ALA A 20 -1.77 21.36 -18.91
CA ALA A 20 -2.31 22.62 -19.42
C ALA A 20 -1.81 23.86 -18.65
N CYS A 21 -1.38 23.71 -17.40
CA CYS A 21 -0.94 24.81 -16.53
C CYS A 21 0.60 24.86 -16.42
N GLN A 22 1.23 25.84 -17.06
CA GLN A 22 2.70 25.97 -17.07
C GLN A 22 3.32 26.16 -15.68
N PRO A 23 2.82 27.03 -14.78
CA PRO A 23 3.43 27.20 -13.46
C PRO A 23 3.38 25.91 -12.62
N LEU A 24 2.29 25.14 -12.74
CA LEU A 24 2.14 23.87 -12.03
C LEU A 24 3.07 22.79 -12.58
N ARG A 25 3.23 22.73 -13.91
CA ARG A 25 4.21 21.85 -14.57
C ARG A 25 5.62 22.16 -14.14
N ASP A 26 6.01 23.42 -14.23
CA ASP A 26 7.38 23.84 -13.96
C ASP A 26 7.69 23.67 -12.46
N ALA A 27 6.73 23.89 -11.55
CA ALA A 27 6.91 23.57 -10.13
C ALA A 27 7.16 22.06 -9.91
N THR A 28 6.38 21.21 -10.59
CA THR A 28 6.54 19.75 -10.52
C THR A 28 7.92 19.31 -11.05
N LEU A 29 8.33 19.86 -12.20
CA LEU A 29 9.63 19.60 -12.80
C LEU A 29 10.79 20.11 -11.94
N ALA A 30 10.63 21.25 -11.26
CA ALA A 30 11.65 21.80 -10.36
C ALA A 30 11.94 20.83 -9.20
N VAL A 31 10.91 20.36 -8.51
CA VAL A 31 11.07 19.38 -7.41
C VAL A 31 11.63 18.05 -7.92
N ALA A 32 11.10 17.54 -9.04
CA ALA A 32 11.58 16.29 -9.62
C ALA A 32 13.07 16.39 -10.02
N ALA A 33 13.45 17.44 -10.73
CA ALA A 33 14.83 17.70 -11.14
C ALA A 33 15.77 17.75 -9.93
N ARG A 34 15.39 18.48 -8.88
CA ARG A 34 16.18 18.58 -7.64
C ARG A 34 16.31 17.23 -6.94
N HIS A 35 15.22 16.47 -6.82
CA HIS A 35 15.23 15.13 -6.23
C HIS A 35 16.17 14.18 -6.97
N LEU A 36 16.02 14.09 -8.29
CA LEU A 36 16.83 13.19 -9.12
C LEU A 36 18.31 13.58 -9.08
N CYS A 37 18.62 14.88 -9.18
CA CYS A 37 19.98 15.36 -9.16
C CYS A 37 20.68 15.14 -7.81
N ARG A 38 19.96 15.18 -6.68
CA ARG A 38 20.56 15.03 -5.34
C ARG A 38 20.87 13.59 -4.97
N HIS A 39 20.10 12.62 -5.46
CA HIS A 39 20.22 11.26 -4.97
C HIS A 39 21.24 10.44 -5.80
N PRO A 40 22.30 9.88 -5.19
CA PRO A 40 23.32 9.11 -5.91
C PRO A 40 22.77 7.92 -6.69
N ARG A 41 21.70 7.29 -6.19
CA ARG A 41 21.01 6.16 -6.83
C ARG A 41 20.55 6.40 -8.27
N PHE A 42 20.35 7.65 -8.65
CA PHE A 42 19.92 8.03 -10.00
C PHE A 42 21.08 8.38 -10.91
N ARG A 43 22.34 8.23 -10.50
CA ARG A 43 23.51 8.56 -11.31
C ARG A 43 24.17 7.29 -11.84
N THR A 44 24.53 7.29 -13.12
CA THR A 44 25.32 6.21 -13.72
C THR A 44 26.80 6.37 -13.42
N GLU A 45 27.49 5.26 -13.17
CA GLU A 45 28.95 5.21 -13.21
C GLU A 45 29.44 4.49 -14.48
N PRO A 46 30.49 5.00 -15.17
CA PRO A 46 31.15 6.30 -15.04
C PRO A 46 30.47 7.36 -15.92
N GLY A 47 30.29 8.59 -15.42
CA GLY A 47 29.76 9.71 -16.21
C GLY A 47 28.76 10.61 -15.50
N GLY A 48 28.15 10.14 -14.40
CA GLY A 48 27.28 10.96 -13.55
C GLY A 48 25.96 11.40 -14.20
N VAL A 49 25.61 10.84 -15.36
CA VAL A 49 24.34 11.11 -16.06
C VAL A 49 23.17 10.60 -15.22
N ILE A 50 22.09 11.38 -15.18
CA ILE A 50 20.88 11.00 -14.46
C ILE A 50 20.13 9.92 -15.24
N VAL A 51 19.77 8.83 -14.56
CA VAL A 51 18.87 7.78 -15.04
C VAL A 51 17.69 7.68 -14.11
N TYR A 52 16.50 7.75 -14.68
CA TYR A 52 15.24 7.54 -13.97
C TYR A 52 14.33 6.68 -14.83
N GLN A 53 13.74 5.63 -14.25
CA GLN A 53 12.87 4.70 -14.99
C GLN A 53 13.50 4.15 -16.28
N ASN A 54 14.79 3.77 -16.21
CA ASN A 54 15.62 3.33 -17.36
C ASN A 54 15.76 4.35 -18.50
N GLN A 55 15.35 5.61 -18.30
CA GLN A 55 15.58 6.69 -19.24
C GLN A 55 16.80 7.50 -18.83
N LEU A 56 17.71 7.71 -19.77
CA LEU A 56 18.84 8.63 -19.64
C LEU A 56 18.34 10.06 -19.81
N LEU A 57 18.66 10.92 -18.85
CA LEU A 57 18.33 12.34 -18.83
C LEU A 57 19.63 13.16 -18.89
N PRO A 58 20.33 13.20 -20.04
CA PRO A 58 21.65 13.82 -20.16
C PRO A 58 21.63 15.33 -19.96
N ASP A 59 20.53 15.99 -20.31
CA ASP A 59 20.37 17.45 -20.18
C ASP A 59 19.87 17.87 -18.79
N LEU A 60 19.52 16.90 -17.92
CA LEU A 60 19.02 17.20 -16.59
C LEU A 60 20.19 17.54 -15.66
N THR A 61 20.26 18.80 -15.24
CA THR A 61 21.29 19.30 -14.34
C THR A 61 20.66 19.91 -13.08
N PRO A 62 21.44 20.10 -12.00
CA PRO A 62 20.97 20.87 -10.85
C PRO A 62 20.44 22.27 -11.24
N GLN A 63 21.04 22.90 -12.26
CA GLN A 63 20.62 24.20 -12.77
C GLN A 63 19.21 24.15 -13.40
N SER A 64 18.86 23.06 -14.08
CA SER A 64 17.52 22.88 -14.67
C SER A 64 16.42 23.01 -13.62
N ALA A 65 16.67 22.53 -12.40
CA ALA A 65 15.72 22.62 -11.29
C ALA A 65 15.43 24.07 -10.89
N ILE A 66 16.47 24.92 -10.85
CA ILE A 66 16.37 26.36 -10.57
C ILE A 66 15.65 27.08 -11.72
N GLU A 67 15.97 26.75 -12.98
CA GLU A 67 15.30 27.34 -14.14
C GLU A 67 13.79 27.10 -14.15
N TYR A 68 13.36 25.86 -13.86
CA TYR A 68 11.94 25.54 -13.73
C TYR A 68 11.27 26.35 -12.62
N MET A 69 11.89 26.43 -11.44
CA MET A 69 11.38 27.26 -10.34
C MET A 69 11.23 28.74 -10.76
N LEU A 70 12.25 29.33 -11.38
CA LEU A 70 12.23 30.74 -11.80
C LEU A 70 11.09 31.03 -12.80
N ARG A 71 10.76 30.08 -13.68
CA ARG A 71 9.64 30.20 -14.64
C ARG A 71 8.26 30.23 -13.96
N CYS A 72 8.13 29.80 -12.72
CA CYS A 72 6.88 29.89 -11.96
C CYS A 72 6.65 31.26 -11.34
N ILE A 73 7.73 32.01 -11.03
CA ILE A 73 7.67 33.23 -10.24
C ILE A 73 6.71 34.29 -10.80
N PRO A 74 6.73 34.62 -12.11
CA PRO A 74 5.84 35.65 -12.66
C PRO A 74 4.36 35.36 -12.39
N ALA A 75 3.93 34.13 -12.62
CA ALA A 75 2.55 33.71 -12.40
C ALA A 75 2.14 33.74 -10.92
N LEU A 76 3.07 33.39 -10.01
CA LEU A 76 2.81 33.42 -8.58
C LEU A 76 2.62 34.83 -8.02
N HIS A 77 3.27 35.84 -8.61
CA HIS A 77 3.02 37.25 -8.25
C HIS A 77 1.62 37.74 -8.66
N GLU A 78 1.01 37.12 -9.66
CA GLU A 78 -0.30 37.50 -10.18
C GLU A 78 -1.47 36.78 -9.50
N VAL A 79 -1.18 35.90 -8.53
CA VAL A 79 -2.20 35.04 -7.90
C VAL A 79 -3.33 35.82 -7.24
N SER A 80 -3.03 36.98 -6.65
CA SER A 80 -4.01 37.85 -5.99
C SER A 80 -4.88 38.65 -6.97
N ARG A 81 -4.48 38.73 -8.23
CA ARG A 81 -5.19 39.46 -9.31
C ARG A 81 -6.05 38.54 -10.16
N THR A 82 -5.79 37.23 -10.09
CA THR A 82 -6.48 36.20 -10.84
C THR A 82 -7.91 36.02 -10.31
N GLN A 83 -8.90 36.10 -11.19
CA GLN A 83 -10.31 35.80 -10.88
C GLN A 83 -10.71 34.36 -11.23
N ASP A 84 -9.87 33.65 -11.99
CA ASP A 84 -10.05 32.25 -12.33
C ASP A 84 -9.75 31.37 -11.09
N GLU A 85 -10.79 30.72 -10.58
CA GLU A 85 -10.70 29.89 -9.38
C GLU A 85 -9.83 28.65 -9.60
N GLU A 86 -9.94 27.98 -10.75
CA GLU A 86 -9.16 26.78 -11.06
C GLU A 86 -7.68 27.14 -11.23
N TYR A 87 -7.40 28.23 -11.94
CA TYR A 87 -6.03 28.69 -12.10
C TYR A 87 -5.41 29.11 -10.76
N ARG A 88 -6.18 29.77 -9.88
CA ARG A 88 -5.75 30.11 -8.52
C ARG A 88 -5.42 28.87 -7.68
N GLU A 89 -6.21 27.80 -7.78
CA GLU A 89 -5.89 26.51 -7.14
C GLU A 89 -4.60 25.90 -7.68
N ASN A 90 -4.39 25.96 -9.00
CA ASN A 90 -3.17 25.45 -9.63
C ASN A 90 -1.94 26.24 -9.15
N LEU A 91 -2.07 27.55 -8.99
CA LEU A 91 -1.01 28.38 -8.41
C LEU A 91 -0.77 28.04 -6.93
N ALA A 92 -1.80 27.67 -6.18
CA ALA A 92 -1.67 27.20 -4.79
C ALA A 92 -0.88 25.90 -4.70
N ALA A 93 -1.22 24.92 -5.55
CA ALA A 93 -0.49 23.66 -5.63
C ALA A 93 0.96 23.89 -6.09
N ALA A 94 1.19 24.76 -7.08
CA ALA A 94 2.52 25.13 -7.55
C ALA A 94 3.36 25.76 -6.43
N ALA A 95 2.82 26.74 -5.71
CA ALA A 95 3.51 27.38 -4.58
C ALA A 95 3.87 26.38 -3.48
N LEU A 96 2.96 25.45 -3.16
CA LEU A 96 3.20 24.40 -2.18
C LEU A 96 4.30 23.40 -2.61
N ILE A 97 4.32 23.03 -3.89
CA ILE A 97 5.37 22.18 -4.45
C ILE A 97 6.72 22.90 -4.40
N LEU A 98 6.77 24.19 -4.76
CA LEU A 98 8.00 24.98 -4.65
C LEU A 98 8.47 25.20 -3.22
N ARG A 99 7.55 25.18 -2.24
CA ARG A 99 7.93 25.12 -0.84
C ARG A 99 8.68 23.82 -0.49
N GLN A 100 8.28 22.68 -1.05
CA GLN A 100 9.05 21.44 -0.93
C GLN A 100 10.42 21.56 -1.61
N PHE A 101 10.49 22.25 -2.75
CA PHE A 101 11.76 22.53 -3.43
C PHE A 101 12.74 23.26 -2.50
N GLU A 102 12.29 24.32 -1.80
CA GLU A 102 13.10 25.03 -0.80
C GLU A 102 13.54 24.14 0.37
N GLU A 103 12.65 23.27 0.84
CA GLU A 103 12.93 22.34 1.96
C GLU A 103 14.05 21.35 1.63
N MET A 104 14.14 20.90 0.37
CA MET A 104 15.15 19.92 -0.05
C MET A 104 16.58 20.47 -0.02
N ASP A 105 16.77 21.78 -0.17
CA ASP A 105 18.07 22.46 -0.06
C ASP A 105 17.92 23.93 0.37
N PRO A 106 17.93 24.21 1.69
CA PRO A 106 17.69 25.55 2.20
C PRO A 106 18.84 26.53 1.91
N GLU A 107 20.07 26.06 1.71
CA GLU A 107 21.24 26.90 1.45
C GLU A 107 21.29 27.33 -0.03
N GLU A 108 21.07 26.39 -0.96
CA GLU A 108 21.06 26.67 -2.40
C GLU A 108 19.85 27.53 -2.80
N ALA A 109 18.66 27.28 -2.21
CA ALA A 109 17.45 28.04 -2.50
C ALA A 109 17.58 29.52 -2.14
N GLN A 110 18.17 29.84 -0.98
CA GLN A 110 18.40 31.24 -0.56
C GLN A 110 19.44 31.95 -1.43
N SER A 111 20.43 31.22 -1.96
CA SER A 111 21.43 31.77 -2.88
C SER A 111 20.84 32.04 -4.27
N ALA A 112 19.94 31.17 -4.76
CA ALA A 112 19.31 31.32 -6.07
C ALA A 112 18.32 32.50 -6.11
N THR A 113 17.61 32.78 -5.02
CA THR A 113 16.73 33.95 -4.90
C THR A 113 17.46 35.27 -4.61
N SER A 114 18.75 35.21 -4.24
CA SER A 114 19.59 36.39 -3.96
C SER A 114 20.63 36.69 -5.04
N SER A 115 20.87 35.77 -5.97
CA SER A 115 21.86 35.95 -7.05
C SER A 115 21.41 36.94 -8.13
N ASP A 116 22.35 37.79 -8.55
CA ASP A 116 22.28 38.96 -9.42
C ASP A 116 21.88 38.68 -10.90
N PHE A 117 21.22 37.54 -11.18
CA PHE A 117 20.95 37.03 -12.53
C PHE A 117 19.56 37.38 -13.10
N GLY A 118 18.78 38.26 -12.47
CA GLY A 118 17.49 38.66 -13.04
C GLY A 118 16.84 39.89 -12.40
N ASN A 119 17.02 41.05 -13.04
CA ASN A 119 16.14 42.23 -13.02
C ASN A 119 15.02 42.24 -11.96
N GLY A 120 15.27 42.78 -10.76
CA GLY A 120 14.23 43.37 -9.89
C GLY A 120 13.09 42.46 -9.40
N ILE A 121 13.19 41.14 -9.54
CA ILE A 121 12.20 40.18 -9.02
C ILE A 121 12.58 39.90 -7.55
N GLY A 122 11.87 40.54 -6.61
CA GLY A 122 12.13 40.41 -5.18
C GLY A 122 12.01 38.97 -4.66
N ASN A 123 12.63 38.70 -3.51
CA ASN A 123 12.60 37.39 -2.85
C ASN A 123 11.16 36.86 -2.70
N VAL A 124 10.86 35.71 -3.29
CA VAL A 124 9.51 35.11 -3.30
C VAL A 124 9.37 34.18 -2.11
N ASN A 125 8.51 34.52 -1.14
CA ASN A 125 8.18 33.63 -0.04
C ASN A 125 6.96 32.77 -0.41
N PHE A 126 7.18 31.53 -0.85
CA PHE A 126 6.09 30.62 -1.26
C PHE A 126 5.09 30.34 -0.14
N LEU A 127 5.51 30.39 1.14
CA LEU A 127 4.60 30.26 2.27
C LEU A 127 3.62 31.45 2.35
N ASP A 128 4.09 32.67 2.09
CA ASP A 128 3.22 33.85 2.12
C ASP A 128 2.23 33.84 0.96
N ILE A 129 2.63 33.31 -0.20
CA ILE A 129 1.74 33.06 -1.33
C ILE A 129 0.66 32.04 -0.97
N THR A 130 1.04 30.87 -0.45
CA THR A 130 0.08 29.84 -0.01
C THR A 130 -0.90 30.39 1.02
N LYS A 131 -0.43 31.15 2.02
CA LYS A 131 -1.31 31.82 3.00
C LYS A 131 -2.24 32.83 2.34
N ALA A 132 -1.75 33.65 1.41
CA ALA A 132 -2.58 34.63 0.71
C ALA A 132 -3.72 33.95 -0.06
N ILE A 133 -3.43 32.82 -0.72
CA ILE A 133 -4.42 32.04 -1.47
C ILE A 133 -5.45 31.41 -0.54
N LEU A 134 -5.01 30.82 0.57
CA LEU A 134 -5.90 30.23 1.57
C LEU A 134 -6.81 31.27 2.23
N ARG A 135 -6.32 32.50 2.46
CA ARG A 135 -7.16 33.61 2.99
C ARG A 135 -8.16 34.13 1.97
N ALA A 136 -7.82 34.10 0.69
CA ALA A 136 -8.70 34.50 -0.40
C ALA A 136 -9.63 33.37 -0.89
N ALA A 137 -9.57 32.19 -0.26
CA ALA A 137 -10.36 31.04 -0.63
C ALA A 137 -11.87 31.28 -0.37
N PRO A 138 -12.76 30.69 -1.20
CA PRO A 138 -14.20 30.72 -0.95
C PRO A 138 -14.56 30.02 0.37
N SER A 139 -15.80 30.20 0.81
CA SER A 139 -16.31 29.61 2.06
C SER A 139 -16.35 28.08 2.05
N ARG A 140 -16.39 27.46 0.86
CA ARG A 140 -16.33 26.01 0.67
C ARG A 140 -15.12 25.71 -0.22
N TRP A 141 -14.23 24.85 0.25
CA TRP A 141 -13.01 24.53 -0.49
C TRP A 141 -13.26 23.39 -1.47
N SER A 142 -12.53 23.40 -2.59
CA SER A 142 -12.44 22.24 -3.47
C SER A 142 -11.54 21.17 -2.85
N GLY A 143 -11.62 19.94 -3.38
CA GLY A 143 -10.76 18.83 -2.94
C GLY A 143 -9.27 19.15 -3.08
N LEU A 144 -8.84 19.74 -4.20
CA LEU A 144 -7.43 20.12 -4.39
C LEU A 144 -6.98 21.21 -3.42
N LEU A 145 -7.81 22.23 -3.17
CA LEU A 145 -7.45 23.28 -2.22
C LEU A 145 -7.38 22.75 -0.77
N SER A 146 -8.26 21.81 -0.41
CA SER A 146 -8.19 21.08 0.84
C SER A 146 -6.90 20.25 0.94
N ALA A 147 -6.52 19.52 -0.11
CA ALA A 147 -5.27 18.77 -0.16
C ALA A 147 -4.04 19.68 0.00
N VAL A 148 -4.02 20.83 -0.70
CA VAL A 148 -2.98 21.86 -0.55
C VAL A 148 -2.87 22.33 0.90
N TYR A 149 -3.99 22.61 1.54
CA TYR A 149 -4.01 23.02 2.94
C TYR A 149 -3.40 21.95 3.86
N TRP A 150 -3.84 20.70 3.76
CA TRP A 150 -3.38 19.63 4.64
C TRP A 150 -1.91 19.27 4.47
N VAL A 151 -1.38 19.34 3.24
CA VAL A 151 0.06 19.23 3.02
C VAL A 151 0.79 20.40 3.67
N ALA A 152 0.28 21.62 3.51
CA ALA A 152 0.92 22.81 4.07
C ALA A 152 0.97 22.77 5.61
N VAL A 153 -0.08 22.26 6.27
CA VAL A 153 -0.12 22.00 7.71
C VAL A 153 0.96 20.97 8.11
N ARG A 154 1.08 19.84 7.41
CA ARG A 154 2.12 18.83 7.69
C ARG A 154 3.54 19.40 7.55
N GLN A 155 3.79 20.25 6.54
CA GLN A 155 5.06 20.96 6.40
C GLN A 155 5.31 21.93 7.57
N GLU A 156 4.29 22.68 8.02
CA GLU A 156 4.44 23.55 9.19
C GLU A 156 4.73 22.76 10.48
N ILE A 157 4.13 21.58 10.66
CA ILE A 157 4.47 20.68 11.77
C ILE A 157 5.94 20.27 11.68
N TYR A 158 6.41 19.84 10.51
CA TYR A 158 7.81 19.49 10.29
C TYR A 158 8.75 20.65 10.69
N PHE A 159 8.51 21.86 10.15
CA PHE A 159 9.33 23.01 10.47
C PHE A 159 9.25 23.42 11.93
N ALA A 160 8.08 23.27 12.56
CA ALA A 160 7.96 23.58 13.98
C ALA A 160 8.81 22.66 14.84
N LEU A 161 8.77 21.36 14.57
CA LEU A 161 9.50 20.39 15.37
C LEU A 161 11.00 20.39 15.07
N THR A 162 11.42 20.69 13.83
CA THR A 162 12.84 20.64 13.41
C THR A 162 13.59 21.97 13.50
N LEU A 163 12.90 23.10 13.31
CA LEU A 163 13.52 24.43 13.33
C LEU A 163 13.04 25.30 14.49
N GLU A 164 12.31 24.72 15.46
CA GLU A 164 11.79 25.40 16.65
C GLU A 164 10.98 26.67 16.33
N ARG A 165 10.24 26.66 15.21
CA ARG A 165 9.42 27.77 14.75
C ARG A 165 7.94 27.53 15.03
N SER A 166 7.20 28.54 15.49
CA SER A 166 5.74 28.37 15.61
C SER A 166 5.06 28.15 14.24
N PRO A 167 4.16 27.15 14.09
CA PRO A 167 3.36 26.95 12.90
C PRO A 167 2.66 28.23 12.46
N GLN A 168 2.77 28.55 11.17
CA GLN A 168 2.28 29.79 10.60
C GLN A 168 0.93 29.65 9.87
N ILE A 169 0.51 28.41 9.62
CA ILE A 169 -0.82 28.08 9.10
C ILE A 169 -1.68 27.76 10.31
N THR A 170 -2.45 28.75 10.76
CA THR A 170 -3.22 28.67 12.01
C THR A 170 -4.72 28.83 11.81
N ALA A 171 -5.18 29.07 10.59
CA ALA A 171 -6.60 29.19 10.30
C ALA A 171 -7.17 27.78 10.11
N GLN A 172 -8.12 27.41 10.96
CA GLN A 172 -8.87 26.16 10.83
C GLN A 172 -9.63 26.16 9.49
N PRO A 173 -9.68 25.03 8.75
CA PRO A 173 -10.46 24.98 7.52
C PRO A 173 -11.95 25.05 7.88
N PRO A 174 -12.80 25.72 7.06
CA PRO A 174 -14.22 25.90 7.35
C PRO A 174 -14.98 24.58 7.59
N ASP A 175 -14.51 23.50 6.97
CA ASP A 175 -15.20 22.20 6.92
C ASP A 175 -14.58 21.14 7.87
N LEU A 176 -13.76 21.55 8.86
CA LEU A 176 -13.08 20.60 9.78
C LEU A 176 -14.07 19.65 10.48
N ASP A 177 -15.20 20.18 10.93
CA ASP A 177 -16.14 19.46 11.80
C ASP A 177 -17.20 18.65 11.05
N ARG A 178 -17.37 18.88 9.74
CA ARG A 178 -18.42 18.22 8.93
C ARG A 178 -17.90 17.18 7.95
N ASP A 179 -16.85 17.50 7.20
CA ASP A 179 -16.46 16.70 6.02
C ASP A 179 -14.99 16.25 6.04
N THR A 180 -14.22 16.59 7.09
CA THR A 180 -12.80 16.21 7.16
C THR A 180 -12.62 14.78 7.71
N CYS A 181 -11.83 13.97 7.00
CA CYS A 181 -11.49 12.62 7.46
C CYS A 181 -10.77 12.63 8.82
N PHE A 182 -10.99 11.59 9.62
CA PHE A 182 -10.48 11.52 10.99
C PHE A 182 -8.95 11.62 11.07
N ALA A 183 -8.24 11.13 10.04
CA ALA A 183 -6.79 11.27 9.91
C ALA A 183 -6.34 12.74 9.99
N ASN A 184 -7.00 13.64 9.25
CA ASN A 184 -6.66 15.06 9.24
C ASN A 184 -7.04 15.78 10.56
N LYS A 185 -8.01 15.26 11.33
CA LYS A 185 -8.27 15.74 12.70
C LYS A 185 -7.07 15.48 13.62
N LEU A 186 -6.43 14.32 13.52
CA LEU A 186 -5.20 14.02 14.28
C LEU A 186 -4.01 14.89 13.83
N ILE A 187 -3.89 15.17 12.52
CA ILE A 187 -2.90 16.11 12.00
C ILE A 187 -3.12 17.52 12.56
N TRP A 188 -4.37 17.98 12.60
CA TRP A 188 -4.72 19.28 13.17
C TRP A 188 -4.39 19.36 14.67
N PHE A 189 -4.76 18.32 15.44
CA PHE A 189 -4.42 18.23 16.86
C PHE A 189 -2.90 18.34 17.10
N MET A 190 -2.09 17.64 16.30
CA MET A 190 -0.63 17.77 16.33
C MET A 190 -0.16 19.21 16.04
N SER A 191 -0.79 19.90 15.07
CA SER A 191 -0.49 21.31 14.77
C SER A 191 -0.77 22.22 15.97
N GLU A 192 -1.88 22.02 16.69
CA GLU A 192 -2.20 22.79 17.89
C GLU A 192 -1.20 22.54 19.03
N VAL A 193 -0.82 21.28 19.24
CA VAL A 193 0.22 20.92 20.22
C VAL A 193 1.58 21.55 19.87
N ALA A 194 1.97 21.51 18.59
CA ALA A 194 3.19 22.16 18.11
C ALA A 194 3.13 23.69 18.33
N LYS A 195 2.00 24.32 18.00
CA LYS A 195 1.79 25.76 18.22
C LYS A 195 1.90 26.13 19.69
N ARG A 196 1.30 25.35 20.59
CA ARG A 196 1.44 25.55 22.03
C ARG A 196 2.90 25.43 22.48
N LYS A 197 3.61 24.39 22.03
CA LYS A 197 5.02 24.16 22.40
C LYS A 197 5.92 25.36 22.06
N MET A 198 5.65 26.01 20.93
CA MET A 198 6.42 27.15 20.41
C MET A 198 5.89 28.52 20.87
N GLY A 199 4.71 28.56 21.48
CA GLY A 199 4.03 29.79 21.92
C GLY A 199 4.07 29.98 23.44
N GLU A 200 3.08 30.72 23.96
CA GLU A 200 2.93 30.90 25.39
C GLU A 200 2.45 29.60 26.07
N ARG A 201 3.23 29.12 27.04
CA ARG A 201 3.00 27.88 27.77
C ARG A 201 1.92 28.03 28.85
N SER A 202 0.71 28.42 28.46
CA SER A 202 -0.43 28.46 29.38
C SER A 202 -0.74 27.05 29.90
N GLY A 203 -0.99 26.95 31.21
CA GLY A 203 -1.48 25.72 31.86
C GLY A 203 -2.90 25.36 31.41
N THR A 204 -3.78 26.36 31.21
CA THR A 204 -5.16 26.13 30.79
C THR A 204 -5.25 25.54 29.38
N GLU A 205 -4.34 25.97 28.49
CA GLU A 205 -4.27 25.46 27.11
C GLU A 205 -3.71 24.03 27.08
N TRP A 206 -2.80 23.69 28.00
CA TRP A 206 -2.34 22.31 28.15
C TRP A 206 -3.49 21.41 28.60
N GLU A 207 -4.23 21.80 29.63
CA GLU A 207 -5.38 21.04 30.13
C GLU A 207 -6.45 20.83 29.06
N ARG A 208 -6.72 21.86 28.24
CA ARG A 208 -7.61 21.73 27.07
C ARG A 208 -7.14 20.64 26.11
N LEU A 209 -5.87 20.69 25.69
CA LEU A 209 -5.29 19.71 24.75
C LEU A 209 -5.21 18.30 25.35
N ARG A 210 -5.00 18.17 26.66
CA ARG A 210 -5.04 16.89 27.38
C ARG A 210 -6.44 16.28 27.39
N ASN A 211 -7.47 17.08 27.66
CA ASN A 211 -8.85 16.61 27.61
C ASN A 211 -9.24 16.18 26.19
N GLU A 212 -8.78 16.91 25.17
CA GLU A 212 -9.00 16.55 23.77
C GLU A 212 -8.24 15.27 23.37
N GLU A 213 -7.00 15.09 23.85
CA GLU A 213 -6.25 13.83 23.68
C GLU A 213 -7.03 12.61 24.18
N GLU A 214 -7.66 12.69 25.35
CA GLU A 214 -8.42 11.58 25.93
C GLU A 214 -9.59 11.17 25.03
N VAL A 215 -10.28 12.14 24.42
CA VAL A 215 -11.36 11.88 23.45
C VAL A 215 -10.79 11.25 22.18
N LEU A 216 -9.72 11.83 21.63
CA LEU A 216 -9.09 11.35 20.40
C LEU A 216 -8.48 9.96 20.53
N ILE A 217 -7.94 9.58 21.71
CA ILE A 217 -7.44 8.23 21.97
C ILE A 217 -8.56 7.20 21.80
N VAL A 218 -9.73 7.46 22.40
CA VAL A 218 -10.89 6.54 22.33
C VAL A 218 -11.42 6.44 20.91
N GLU A 219 -11.45 7.56 20.18
CA GLU A 219 -11.91 7.59 18.80
C GLU A 219 -10.90 6.91 17.85
N ALA A 220 -9.61 7.15 18.02
CA ALA A 220 -8.56 6.52 17.21
C ALA A 220 -8.51 5.01 17.39
N ALA A 221 -8.66 4.50 18.62
CA ALA A 221 -8.72 3.06 18.87
C ALA A 221 -9.95 2.38 18.24
N ARG A 222 -11.02 3.15 17.95
CA ARG A 222 -12.22 2.64 17.26
C ARG A 222 -12.09 2.68 15.74
N GLN A 223 -11.47 3.73 15.21
CA GLN A 223 -11.39 3.96 13.76
C GLN A 223 -10.18 3.30 13.12
N PHE A 224 -9.04 3.27 13.81
CA PHE A 224 -7.78 2.70 13.32
C PHE A 224 -7.47 1.43 14.08
N ILE A 225 -7.88 0.30 13.52
CA ILE A 225 -7.71 -1.02 14.13
C ILE A 225 -6.49 -1.69 13.48
N PRO A 226 -5.45 -2.04 14.26
CA PRO A 226 -4.28 -2.70 13.70
C PRO A 226 -4.61 -4.12 13.20
N ILE A 227 -4.07 -4.50 12.05
CA ILE A 227 -4.14 -5.85 11.48
C ILE A 227 -3.30 -6.81 12.32
N VAL A 228 -2.11 -6.37 12.73
CA VAL A 228 -1.21 -7.12 13.60
C VAL A 228 -0.75 -6.19 14.71
N GLN A 229 -0.78 -6.67 15.95
CA GLN A 229 -0.21 -5.96 17.09
C GLN A 229 0.50 -6.95 18.00
N ARG A 230 1.78 -6.69 18.26
CA ARG A 230 2.59 -7.50 19.16
C ARG A 230 3.63 -6.62 19.87
N PRO A 231 3.80 -6.77 21.19
CA PRO A 231 4.83 -6.06 21.91
C PRO A 231 6.23 -6.50 21.47
N ALA A 232 7.22 -5.63 21.68
CA ALA A 232 8.62 -5.94 21.45
C ALA A 232 9.05 -7.12 22.34
N ASP A 233 9.75 -8.10 21.76
CA ASP A 233 10.32 -9.23 22.50
C ASP A 233 11.85 -9.11 22.60
N ARG A 234 12.31 -8.55 23.73
CA ARG A 234 13.74 -8.38 24.02
C ARG A 234 14.52 -9.70 24.02
N SER A 235 13.87 -10.83 24.34
CA SER A 235 14.54 -12.14 24.35
C SER A 235 14.90 -12.61 22.93
N ARG A 236 14.21 -12.08 21.92
CA ARG A 236 14.44 -12.34 20.49
C ARG A 236 15.26 -11.25 19.80
N GLY A 237 15.80 -10.30 20.58
CA GLY A 237 16.54 -9.16 20.05
C GLY A 237 15.66 -8.05 19.45
N GLU A 238 14.34 -8.10 19.67
CA GLU A 238 13.40 -7.13 19.13
C GLU A 238 13.22 -5.98 20.12
N ILE A 239 13.42 -4.76 19.64
CA ILE A 239 13.34 -3.54 20.46
C ILE A 239 12.07 -2.75 20.17
N PHE A 240 11.61 -2.79 18.92
CA PHE A 240 10.41 -2.10 18.47
C PHE A 240 9.19 -3.02 18.53
N PRO A 241 8.01 -2.51 18.91
CA PRO A 241 6.76 -3.26 18.80
C PRO A 241 6.39 -3.46 17.33
N LEU A 242 5.78 -4.61 17.03
CA LEU A 242 5.24 -4.92 15.73
C LEU A 242 3.79 -4.46 15.68
N VAL A 243 3.52 -3.37 14.97
CA VAL A 243 2.16 -2.88 14.74
C VAL A 243 1.97 -2.62 13.26
N TRP A 244 0.94 -3.23 12.68
CA TRP A 244 0.59 -3.10 11.26
C TRP A 244 -0.82 -2.55 11.09
N TYR A 245 -0.94 -1.55 10.23
CA TYR A 245 -2.20 -0.92 9.86
C TYR A 245 -2.50 -1.17 8.39
N GLY A 246 -3.76 -1.00 7.99
CA GLY A 246 -4.20 -1.32 6.63
C GLY A 246 -3.89 -0.24 5.60
N SER A 247 -3.52 0.96 6.06
CA SER A 247 -3.31 2.13 5.20
C SER A 247 -2.23 3.07 5.74
N ASP A 248 -1.44 3.63 4.84
CA ASP A 248 -0.43 4.66 5.16
C ASP A 248 -1.08 5.95 5.71
N ILE A 249 -2.36 6.19 5.42
CA ILE A 249 -3.13 7.31 5.98
C ILE A 249 -3.30 7.14 7.48
N GLU A 250 -3.67 5.93 7.93
CA GLU A 250 -3.82 5.60 9.35
C GLU A 250 -2.46 5.75 10.06
N VAL A 251 -1.41 5.19 9.46
CA VAL A 251 -0.05 5.24 10.01
C VAL A 251 0.44 6.67 10.14
N THR A 252 0.27 7.50 9.10
CA THR A 252 0.68 8.90 9.13
C THR A 252 -0.08 9.65 10.23
N ALA A 253 -1.39 9.48 10.31
CA ALA A 253 -2.22 10.15 11.31
C ALA A 253 -1.83 9.73 12.74
N LEU A 254 -1.64 8.43 12.97
CA LEU A 254 -1.23 7.88 14.25
C LEU A 254 0.17 8.33 14.66
N GLN A 255 1.13 8.38 13.74
CA GLN A 255 2.46 8.87 14.07
C GLN A 255 2.44 10.36 14.48
N HIS A 256 1.67 11.19 13.79
CA HIS A 256 1.50 12.59 14.20
C HIS A 256 0.77 12.70 15.54
N PHE A 257 -0.23 11.85 15.79
CA PHE A 257 -0.92 11.80 17.07
C PHE A 257 0.03 11.39 18.21
N ILE A 258 0.85 10.36 18.01
CA ILE A 258 1.84 9.91 19.00
C ILE A 258 2.86 11.03 19.28
N LEU A 259 3.34 11.76 18.26
CA LEU A 259 4.19 12.94 18.48
C LEU A 259 3.51 13.99 19.37
N ALA A 260 2.22 14.24 19.14
CA ALA A 260 1.45 15.20 19.93
C ALA A 260 1.39 14.78 21.40
N ARG A 261 1.10 13.50 21.65
CA ARG A 261 1.05 12.90 22.98
C ARG A 261 2.39 12.95 23.69
N MET A 262 3.48 12.63 22.98
CA MET A 262 4.85 12.75 23.51
C MET A 262 5.14 14.16 24.01
N ILE A 263 4.81 15.17 23.21
CA ILE A 263 5.01 16.57 23.59
C ILE A 263 4.16 16.92 24.82
N LEU A 264 2.89 16.53 24.85
CA LEU A 264 2.01 16.85 25.98
C LEU A 264 2.49 16.21 27.29
N VAL A 265 2.98 14.98 27.25
CA VAL A 265 3.55 14.28 28.43
C VAL A 265 4.85 14.94 28.88
N ALA A 266 5.75 15.28 27.96
CA ALA A 266 7.03 15.90 28.30
C ALA A 266 6.89 17.35 28.79
N GLU A 267 5.93 18.10 28.25
CA GLU A 267 5.67 19.51 28.58
C GLU A 267 4.59 19.69 29.66
N ASP A 268 4.32 18.66 30.47
CA ASP A 268 3.41 18.74 31.61
C ASP A 268 3.88 19.84 32.59
N PRO A 269 3.05 20.86 32.88
CA PRO A 269 3.38 21.93 33.82
C PRO A 269 3.74 21.43 35.22
N SER A 270 3.17 20.30 35.66
CA SER A 270 3.41 19.71 36.98
C SER A 270 4.84 19.22 37.17
N LEU A 271 5.56 18.92 36.07
CA LEU A 271 6.95 18.47 36.10
C LEU A 271 7.94 19.60 36.41
N HIS A 272 7.54 20.85 36.14
CA HIS A 272 8.40 22.04 36.21
C HIS A 272 8.16 22.91 37.47
N GLY A 273 7.38 22.42 38.45
CA GLY A 273 7.08 23.12 39.70
C GLY A 273 8.29 23.31 40.64
N GLN A 274 8.14 24.17 41.66
CA GLN A 274 9.21 24.53 42.62
C GLN A 274 9.85 23.33 43.36
N VAL A 275 9.16 22.19 43.44
CA VAL A 275 9.69 20.95 44.01
C VAL A 275 9.78 19.92 42.89
N SER A 276 11.00 19.58 42.46
CA SER A 276 11.23 18.59 41.41
C SER A 276 10.66 17.22 41.83
N ASN A 277 9.54 16.80 41.22
CA ASN A 277 9.00 15.46 41.44
C ASN A 277 9.72 14.46 40.54
N ARG A 278 10.92 14.03 40.97
CA ARG A 278 11.78 13.12 40.21
C ARG A 278 11.10 11.81 39.80
N ARG A 279 10.07 11.36 40.54
CA ARG A 279 9.30 10.17 40.17
C ARG A 279 8.42 10.46 38.95
N ALA A 280 7.61 11.53 39.02
CA ALA A 280 6.78 11.95 37.89
C ALA A 280 7.61 12.24 36.64
N GLN A 281 8.79 12.86 36.79
CA GLN A 281 9.70 13.09 35.67
C GLN A 281 10.18 11.77 35.02
N ARG A 282 10.57 10.78 35.82
CA ARG A 282 10.97 9.45 35.31
C ARG A 282 9.81 8.70 34.66
N ASP A 283 8.60 8.84 35.20
CA ASP A 283 7.40 8.21 34.63
C ASP A 283 7.04 8.85 33.28
N ALA A 284 7.17 10.17 33.16
CA ALA A 284 7.02 10.90 31.89
C ALA A 284 8.10 10.49 30.87
N GLU A 285 9.38 10.45 31.27
CA GLU A 285 10.48 9.98 30.43
C GLU A 285 10.28 8.53 29.96
N HIS A 286 9.73 7.66 30.80
CA HIS A 286 9.40 6.28 30.43
C HIS A 286 8.27 6.21 29.40
N GLN A 287 7.19 6.96 29.59
CA GLN A 287 6.07 7.01 28.64
C GLN A 287 6.50 7.56 27.28
N VAL A 288 7.29 8.63 27.27
CA VAL A 288 7.81 9.23 26.03
C VAL A 288 8.73 8.26 25.28
N ARG A 289 9.61 7.53 25.97
CA ARG A 289 10.43 6.47 25.34
C ARG A 289 9.59 5.38 24.71
N ALA A 290 8.56 4.89 25.40
CA ALA A 290 7.67 3.85 24.86
C ALA A 290 6.99 4.33 23.57
N MET A 291 6.53 5.58 23.53
CA MET A 291 5.95 6.20 22.34
C MET A 291 6.97 6.38 21.20
N ILE A 292 8.23 6.72 21.49
CA ILE A 292 9.28 6.78 20.45
C ILE A 292 9.54 5.40 19.85
N LEU A 293 9.59 4.34 20.68
CA LEU A 293 9.73 2.97 20.19
C LEU A 293 8.54 2.57 19.31
N GLU A 294 7.31 2.98 19.68
CA GLU A 294 6.11 2.79 18.87
C GLU A 294 6.20 3.53 17.52
N LEU A 295 6.61 4.80 17.50
CA LEU A 295 6.84 5.56 16.27
C LEU A 295 7.83 4.86 15.33
N CYS A 296 8.94 4.38 15.88
CA CYS A 296 9.97 3.67 15.12
C CYS A 296 9.44 2.33 14.59
N GLY A 297 8.70 1.58 15.41
CA GLY A 297 8.02 0.35 14.97
C GLY A 297 7.06 0.60 13.81
N LEU A 298 6.19 1.60 13.94
CA LEU A 298 5.27 2.01 12.87
C LEU A 298 6.03 2.39 11.59
N ALA A 299 7.14 3.12 11.70
CA ALA A 299 7.93 3.52 10.55
C ALA A 299 8.61 2.31 9.86
N LEU A 300 9.22 1.43 10.64
CA LEU A 300 9.94 0.24 10.14
C LEU A 300 9.01 -0.78 9.50
N HIS A 301 7.76 -0.85 9.93
CA HIS A 301 6.75 -1.74 9.36
C HIS A 301 5.99 -1.11 8.19
N HIS A 302 6.20 0.18 7.87
CA HIS A 302 5.56 0.87 6.74
C HIS A 302 6.58 1.68 5.92
N LEU A 303 7.65 1.01 5.48
CA LEU A 303 8.77 1.62 4.73
C LEU A 303 8.39 2.16 3.34
N ARG A 304 7.22 1.77 2.80
CA ARG A 304 6.71 2.22 1.49
C ARG A 304 6.30 3.70 1.47
N ALA A 305 6.02 4.28 2.64
CA ALA A 305 5.87 5.71 2.83
C ALA A 305 7.12 6.27 3.54
N PRO A 306 8.15 6.72 2.78
CA PRO A 306 9.36 7.30 3.35
C PRO A 306 9.13 8.39 4.43
N PRO A 307 8.08 9.22 4.36
CA PRO A 307 7.77 10.20 5.41
C PRO A 307 7.58 9.59 6.80
N ASN A 308 7.22 8.31 6.93
CA ASN A 308 7.06 7.66 8.22
C ASN A 308 8.38 7.59 9.01
N LEU A 309 9.49 7.39 8.31
CA LEU A 309 10.84 7.44 8.91
C LEU A 309 11.19 8.86 9.34
N THR A 310 10.81 9.87 8.54
CA THR A 310 11.02 11.27 8.90
C THR A 310 10.25 11.63 10.16
N THR A 311 8.99 11.20 10.28
CA THR A 311 8.14 11.43 11.47
C THR A 311 8.70 10.75 12.72
N ALA A 312 9.17 9.51 12.61
CA ALA A 312 9.86 8.83 13.71
C ALA A 312 11.16 9.58 14.10
N GLY A 313 11.93 10.03 13.11
CA GLY A 313 13.11 10.86 13.31
C GLY A 313 12.83 12.15 14.08
N MET A 314 11.70 12.81 13.84
CA MET A 314 11.29 13.99 14.63
C MET A 314 11.11 13.65 16.11
N GLY A 315 10.48 12.51 16.43
CA GLY A 315 10.30 12.06 17.81
C GLY A 315 11.63 11.79 18.53
N ILE A 316 12.58 11.17 17.83
CA ILE A 316 13.94 10.91 18.31
C ILE A 316 14.70 12.22 18.54
N MET A 317 14.62 13.15 17.60
CA MET A 317 15.29 14.45 17.71
C MET A 317 14.75 15.27 18.90
N LEU A 318 13.45 15.21 19.18
CA LEU A 318 12.85 15.96 20.29
C LEU A 318 13.19 15.40 21.68
N TYR A 319 13.14 14.07 21.84
CA TYR A 319 13.21 13.43 23.17
C TYR A 319 14.09 12.16 23.21
N GLY A 320 14.98 11.98 22.23
CA GLY A 320 15.91 10.84 22.16
C GLY A 320 16.89 10.77 23.33
N ASP A 321 17.16 11.90 23.98
CA ASP A 321 18.01 11.98 25.18
C ASP A 321 17.43 11.25 26.39
N TYR A 322 16.14 10.89 26.36
CA TYR A 322 15.51 10.11 27.44
C TYR A 322 15.98 8.65 27.45
N PHE A 323 16.53 8.15 26.33
CA PHE A 323 17.07 6.79 26.24
C PHE A 323 18.39 6.67 26.97
N ASN A 324 18.37 5.92 28.08
CA ASN A 324 19.56 5.63 28.89
C ASN A 324 20.13 4.22 28.62
N ASP A 325 19.32 3.32 28.07
CA ASP A 325 19.72 1.94 27.74
C ASP A 325 20.59 1.93 26.47
N PRO A 326 21.85 1.44 26.52
CA PRO A 326 22.72 1.39 25.35
C PRO A 326 22.16 0.61 24.17
N TRP A 327 21.37 -0.43 24.41
CA TRP A 327 20.73 -1.25 23.38
C TRP A 327 19.64 -0.48 22.65
N GLU A 328 18.77 0.22 23.40
CA GLU A 328 17.73 1.09 22.83
C GLU A 328 18.36 2.27 22.06
N ARG A 329 19.42 2.89 22.61
CA ARG A 329 20.14 3.98 21.93
C ARG A 329 20.78 3.53 20.63
N THR A 330 21.35 2.34 20.59
CA THR A 330 21.98 1.80 19.37
C THR A 330 20.93 1.52 18.29
N ALA A 331 19.77 1.01 18.68
CA ALA A 331 18.68 0.72 17.75
C ALA A 331 18.01 1.98 17.20
N VAL A 332 17.83 3.00 18.04
CA VAL A 332 17.17 4.27 17.70
C VAL A 332 18.15 5.29 17.08
N CYS A 333 19.47 5.13 17.28
CA CYS A 333 20.54 5.99 16.76
C CYS A 333 21.86 5.19 16.54
N PRO A 334 22.03 4.46 15.42
CA PRO A 334 23.16 3.55 15.22
C PRO A 334 24.54 4.22 15.05
N HIS A 335 24.64 5.56 14.96
CA HIS A 335 25.91 6.28 14.78
C HIS A 335 26.08 7.50 15.72
N PRO A 336 27.05 7.47 16.67
CA PRO A 336 27.54 8.67 17.34
C PRO A 336 28.69 9.35 16.55
N PRO A 337 28.86 10.70 16.60
CA PRO A 337 28.15 11.67 17.43
C PRO A 337 27.18 12.56 16.62
N TRP A 338 25.91 12.60 17.02
CA TRP A 338 24.89 13.66 16.80
C TRP A 338 24.76 14.34 15.42
N SER A 339 25.45 13.89 14.39
CA SER A 339 25.34 14.42 13.04
C SER A 339 24.12 13.79 12.39
N PHE A 340 23.11 14.63 12.15
CA PHE A 340 21.93 14.34 11.36
C PHE A 340 22.29 13.47 10.15
N THR A 341 22.02 12.17 10.26
CA THR A 341 22.18 11.25 9.13
C THR A 341 20.89 11.35 8.32
N PRO A 342 20.95 11.73 7.03
CA PRO A 342 19.75 11.88 6.23
C PRO A 342 18.95 10.56 6.22
N PRO A 343 17.61 10.60 6.16
CA PRO A 343 16.76 9.39 6.13
C PRO A 343 17.19 8.35 5.07
N SER A 344 17.85 8.78 3.99
CA SER A 344 18.43 7.90 2.97
C SER A 344 19.50 6.92 3.49
N LYS A 345 20.28 7.28 4.52
CA LYS A 345 21.26 6.38 5.13
C LYS A 345 20.64 5.36 6.09
N TRP A 346 19.44 5.64 6.59
CA TRP A 346 18.66 4.68 7.38
C TRP A 346 18.14 3.55 6.50
N GLN A 347 17.70 3.86 5.28
CA GLN A 347 17.37 2.85 4.26
C GLN A 347 18.56 1.96 3.92
N GLU A 348 19.77 2.52 3.77
CA GLU A 348 20.98 1.73 3.45
C GLU A 348 21.45 0.86 4.63
N SER A 349 21.39 1.36 5.87
CA SER A 349 21.92 0.66 7.05
C SER A 349 21.08 -0.55 7.50
N PHE A 350 19.82 -0.61 7.08
CA PHE A 350 18.87 -1.67 7.44
C PHE A 350 18.39 -2.49 6.22
N THR A 351 19.08 -2.43 5.09
CA THR A 351 18.74 -3.26 3.91
C THR A 351 19.08 -4.74 4.15
N PRO A 352 18.11 -5.67 4.04
CA PRO A 352 18.41 -7.08 3.85
C PRO A 352 18.98 -7.29 2.44
N PRO A 353 19.84 -8.30 2.22
CA PRO A 353 20.49 -8.53 0.94
C PRO A 353 19.52 -9.16 -0.08
N SER A 354 18.67 -8.38 -0.75
CA SER A 354 17.93 -8.86 -1.94
C SER A 354 17.47 -7.71 -2.87
N ARG A 355 18.42 -7.10 -3.58
CA ARG A 355 18.19 -6.16 -4.71
C ARG A 355 17.72 -6.88 -5.99
N ARG A 356 16.63 -7.64 -5.94
CA ARG A 356 16.10 -8.35 -7.13
C ARG A 356 14.75 -7.85 -7.63
N TRP A 357 14.06 -7.03 -6.85
CA TRP A 357 12.66 -6.65 -7.12
C TRP A 357 12.47 -5.25 -7.73
N GLU A 358 13.50 -4.41 -7.70
CA GLU A 358 13.47 -3.06 -8.30
C GLU A 358 13.32 -3.09 -9.84
N VAL A 359 13.61 -4.23 -10.48
CA VAL A 359 13.53 -4.40 -11.95
C VAL A 359 12.09 -4.68 -12.43
N LEU A 360 11.20 -5.18 -11.58
CA LEU A 360 9.83 -5.56 -11.99
C LEU A 360 8.78 -4.47 -11.75
N GLN A 361 9.11 -3.42 -11.00
CA GLN A 361 8.17 -2.37 -10.61
C GLN A 361 8.12 -1.19 -11.59
N GLN A 362 8.93 -1.21 -12.66
CA GLN A 362 8.99 -0.16 -13.69
C GLN A 362 8.05 -0.38 -14.89
N ILE A 363 7.26 -1.46 -14.94
CA ILE A 363 6.59 -1.89 -16.18
C ILE A 363 5.07 -1.61 -16.23
N TYR A 364 4.40 -1.18 -15.16
CA TYR A 364 2.94 -0.98 -15.24
C TYR A 364 2.44 0.23 -14.47
N ASP A 365 2.39 1.36 -15.18
CA ASP A 365 1.51 2.50 -14.92
C ASP A 365 1.12 3.05 -16.30
N GLU A 366 -0.18 3.03 -16.65
CA GLU A 366 -0.89 4.10 -17.37
C GLU A 366 -2.17 3.58 -18.05
N ASN A 367 -3.36 3.90 -17.49
CA ASN A 367 -4.60 3.96 -18.27
C ASN A 367 -5.20 5.36 -18.25
N LEU A 368 -4.61 6.19 -19.10
CA LEU A 368 -5.26 7.21 -19.93
C LEU A 368 -5.74 6.54 -21.25
N GLU A 369 -6.19 5.28 -21.19
CA GLU A 369 -6.25 4.39 -22.37
C GLU A 369 -7.59 4.37 -23.11
N GLU A 370 -8.71 4.68 -22.45
CA GLU A 370 -10.03 4.55 -23.10
C GLU A 370 -10.35 5.68 -24.09
N GLU A 371 -9.82 6.91 -23.90
CA GLU A 371 -10.13 8.03 -24.82
C GLU A 371 -9.22 8.08 -26.07
N LEU A 372 -8.06 7.41 -26.07
CA LEU A 372 -7.09 7.47 -27.17
C LEU A 372 -7.25 6.35 -28.21
N ALA A 373 -7.92 5.25 -27.85
CA ALA A 373 -8.17 4.12 -28.74
C ALA A 373 -9.15 4.47 -29.89
N GLU A 374 -10.13 5.33 -29.64
CA GLU A 374 -11.08 5.80 -30.66
C GLU A 374 -10.42 6.70 -31.72
N ALA A 375 -9.25 7.26 -31.43
CA ALA A 375 -8.55 8.18 -32.33
C ALA A 375 -7.57 7.49 -33.31
N GLY A 376 -7.33 6.18 -33.21
CA GLY A 376 -6.51 5.42 -34.16
C GLY A 376 -5.00 5.69 -34.10
N TYR A 377 -4.48 6.23 -32.99
CA TYR A 377 -3.07 6.61 -32.82
C TYR A 377 -2.24 5.66 -31.94
N TYR A 378 -2.72 4.44 -31.64
CA TYR A 378 -1.94 3.50 -30.82
C TYR A 378 -2.08 2.04 -31.23
N HIS A 379 -0.96 1.31 -31.15
CA HIS A 379 -0.86 -0.15 -31.17
C HIS A 379 -0.25 -0.58 -29.83
N SER A 380 -0.95 -1.46 -29.09
CA SER A 380 -0.65 -2.00 -27.74
C SER A 380 0.85 -2.23 -27.46
N PRO A 381 1.40 -1.97 -26.26
CA PRO A 381 2.78 -2.29 -25.97
C PRO A 381 2.86 -3.74 -25.47
N ILE A 382 3.04 -4.61 -26.46
CA ILE A 382 3.21 -6.06 -26.44
C ILE A 382 1.94 -6.83 -26.03
N PRO A 383 1.27 -7.50 -26.98
CA PRO A 383 0.11 -8.31 -26.65
C PRO A 383 0.48 -9.46 -25.69
N TRP A 384 -0.45 -9.85 -24.82
CA TRP A 384 -0.31 -10.97 -23.89
C TRP A 384 -1.06 -12.18 -24.42
N LYS A 385 -0.63 -13.38 -24.00
CA LYS A 385 -1.40 -14.60 -24.23
C LYS A 385 -1.51 -15.42 -22.96
N THR A 386 -2.65 -16.07 -22.80
CA THR A 386 -2.85 -17.05 -21.74
C THR A 386 -2.19 -18.36 -22.14
N ILE A 387 -1.32 -18.88 -21.29
CA ILE A 387 -0.80 -20.23 -21.39
C ILE A 387 -1.43 -21.11 -20.32
N VAL A 388 -1.56 -22.40 -20.63
CA VAL A 388 -1.96 -23.42 -19.66
C VAL A 388 -0.91 -24.51 -19.71
N GLN A 389 -0.37 -24.86 -18.55
CA GLN A 389 0.66 -25.89 -18.44
C GLN A 389 0.45 -26.78 -17.22
N PRO A 390 1.07 -27.96 -17.16
CA PRO A 390 1.06 -28.79 -15.96
C PRO A 390 1.64 -28.06 -14.75
N ALA A 391 1.03 -28.25 -13.58
CA ALA A 391 1.52 -27.78 -12.30
C ALA A 391 1.92 -28.98 -11.41
N PRO A 392 2.80 -28.78 -10.41
CA PRO A 392 3.19 -29.84 -9.48
C PRO A 392 1.98 -30.43 -8.76
N SER A 393 2.03 -31.75 -8.56
CA SER A 393 1.11 -32.46 -7.70
C SER A 393 1.87 -33.50 -6.86
N HIS A 394 1.57 -33.59 -5.57
CA HIS A 394 2.21 -34.47 -4.60
C HIS A 394 1.89 -35.96 -4.83
N ASP A 395 0.69 -36.28 -5.31
CA ASP A 395 0.21 -37.65 -5.57
C ASP A 395 0.14 -37.97 -7.08
N GLY A 396 0.49 -37.00 -7.93
CA GLY A 396 0.46 -37.13 -9.39
C GLY A 396 -0.91 -36.86 -10.01
N ALA A 397 -1.89 -36.36 -9.24
CA ALA A 397 -3.15 -35.88 -9.77
C ALA A 397 -2.92 -34.81 -10.87
N PRO A 398 -3.49 -34.98 -12.08
CA PRO A 398 -3.30 -34.03 -13.16
C PRO A 398 -3.76 -32.63 -12.76
N THR A 399 -2.82 -31.68 -12.72
CA THR A 399 -3.07 -30.30 -12.28
C THR A 399 -2.57 -29.33 -13.34
N PHE A 400 -3.36 -28.30 -13.66
CA PHE A 400 -3.05 -27.36 -14.73
C PHE A 400 -3.14 -25.92 -14.25
N ALA A 401 -2.10 -25.13 -14.52
CA ALA A 401 -2.02 -23.71 -14.18
C ALA A 401 -2.21 -22.85 -15.42
N ALA A 402 -3.15 -21.91 -15.34
CA ALA A 402 -3.38 -20.87 -16.33
C ALA A 402 -2.89 -19.51 -15.81
N TYR A 403 -2.11 -18.81 -16.64
CA TYR A 403 -1.59 -17.47 -16.37
C TYR A 403 -1.13 -16.78 -17.67
N GLN A 404 -0.82 -15.47 -17.58
CA GLN A 404 -0.41 -14.68 -18.74
C GLN A 404 1.11 -14.65 -18.91
N VAL A 405 1.54 -14.72 -20.17
CA VAL A 405 2.92 -14.46 -20.62
C VAL A 405 2.90 -13.51 -21.81
N PHE A 406 4.05 -12.96 -22.18
CA PHE A 406 4.18 -12.12 -23.36
C PHE A 406 3.79 -12.92 -24.63
N LYS A 407 3.07 -12.33 -25.59
CA LYS A 407 2.61 -13.06 -26.80
C LYS A 407 3.76 -13.60 -27.64
N ASP A 408 4.88 -12.89 -27.67
CA ASP A 408 6.11 -13.26 -28.37
C ASP A 408 6.92 -14.36 -27.66
N THR A 409 6.49 -14.83 -26.47
CA THR A 409 7.05 -16.02 -25.83
C THR A 409 6.98 -17.19 -26.82
N PRO A 410 8.11 -17.75 -27.29
CA PRO A 410 8.10 -18.74 -28.37
C PRO A 410 7.41 -20.05 -27.93
N GLU A 411 6.53 -20.59 -28.77
CA GLU A 411 5.76 -21.82 -28.47
C GLU A 411 6.50 -23.09 -28.90
N ASP A 412 7.43 -22.97 -29.86
CA ASP A 412 8.18 -24.08 -30.45
C ASP A 412 9.46 -24.44 -29.66
N LEU A 413 9.55 -24.04 -28.39
CA LEU A 413 10.69 -24.36 -27.53
C LEU A 413 10.63 -25.82 -27.07
N SER A 414 11.81 -26.38 -26.75
CA SER A 414 11.85 -27.62 -25.99
C SER A 414 11.13 -27.43 -24.65
N PRO A 415 10.55 -28.48 -24.04
CA PRO A 415 9.86 -28.34 -22.74
C PRO A 415 10.74 -27.70 -21.65
N GLU A 416 12.04 -27.98 -21.65
CA GLU A 416 13.01 -27.42 -20.70
C GLU A 416 13.24 -25.92 -20.94
N ASP A 417 13.41 -25.51 -22.20
CA ASP A 417 13.61 -24.12 -22.57
C ASP A 417 12.34 -23.28 -22.36
N LEU A 418 11.16 -23.86 -22.64
CA LEU A 418 9.87 -23.23 -22.37
C LEU A 418 9.70 -22.98 -20.87
N GLU A 419 9.94 -24.00 -20.04
CA GLU A 419 9.87 -23.87 -18.58
C GLU A 419 10.84 -22.79 -18.07
N ALA A 420 12.07 -22.75 -18.60
CA ALA A 420 13.03 -21.70 -18.24
C ALA A 420 12.56 -20.29 -18.63
N ALA A 421 11.87 -20.14 -19.76
CA ALA A 421 11.32 -18.87 -20.23
C ALA A 421 10.08 -18.42 -19.46
N VAL A 422 9.18 -19.34 -19.10
CA VAL A 422 7.90 -19.00 -18.46
C VAL A 422 7.96 -18.98 -16.93
N ARG A 423 8.90 -19.69 -16.29
CA ARG A 423 9.03 -19.71 -14.83
C ARG A 423 9.18 -18.31 -14.22
N PRO A 424 10.02 -17.40 -14.76
CA PRO A 424 10.13 -16.04 -14.22
C PRO A 424 8.84 -15.22 -14.39
N LEU A 425 7.98 -15.59 -15.35
CA LEU A 425 6.71 -14.94 -15.64
C LEU A 425 5.55 -15.55 -14.85
N ARG A 426 5.73 -16.76 -14.29
CA ARG A 426 4.72 -17.47 -13.52
C ARG A 426 4.43 -16.71 -12.23
N PRO A 427 3.19 -16.22 -12.01
CA PRO A 427 2.86 -15.46 -10.82
C PRO A 427 2.90 -16.36 -9.58
N PRO A 428 3.58 -15.97 -8.49
CA PRO A 428 3.63 -16.75 -7.25
C PRO A 428 2.29 -16.81 -6.50
N PHE A 429 1.36 -15.86 -6.74
CA PHE A 429 0.02 -15.91 -6.16
C PHE A 429 -0.90 -16.84 -6.97
N GLY A 430 -1.25 -18.00 -6.41
CA GLY A 430 -2.11 -19.00 -7.04
C GLY A 430 -3.47 -19.16 -6.37
N ILE A 431 -4.53 -19.24 -7.19
CA ILE A 431 -5.88 -19.64 -6.81
C ILE A 431 -6.07 -21.11 -7.20
N VAL A 432 -6.58 -21.95 -6.29
CA VAL A 432 -6.78 -23.38 -6.55
C VAL A 432 -8.26 -23.73 -6.64
N VAL A 433 -8.61 -24.39 -7.74
CA VAL A 433 -9.93 -24.92 -8.04
C VAL A 433 -9.81 -26.43 -8.24
N TYR A 434 -10.74 -27.20 -7.68
CA TYR A 434 -10.82 -28.65 -7.87
C TYR A 434 -11.98 -28.98 -8.81
N ASP A 435 -11.73 -29.73 -9.87
CA ASP A 435 -12.80 -30.45 -10.57
C ASP A 435 -13.00 -31.78 -9.86
N THR A 436 -14.07 -31.85 -9.06
CA THR A 436 -14.34 -33.03 -8.22
C THR A 436 -15.43 -33.92 -8.78
N THR A 437 -16.03 -33.54 -9.91
CA THR A 437 -17.12 -34.31 -10.50
C THR A 437 -16.61 -35.71 -10.86
N HIS A 438 -17.49 -36.71 -10.82
CA HIS A 438 -17.10 -38.09 -11.12
C HIS A 438 -16.59 -38.31 -12.56
N THR A 439 -16.83 -37.33 -13.45
CA THR A 439 -16.36 -37.30 -14.84
C THR A 439 -15.06 -36.49 -15.02
N ALA A 440 -14.43 -36.00 -13.94
CA ALA A 440 -13.20 -35.19 -13.99
C ALA A 440 -12.09 -35.91 -14.77
N ARG A 441 -11.60 -35.21 -15.80
CA ARG A 441 -10.57 -35.71 -16.71
C ARG A 441 -9.62 -34.60 -17.13
N PRO A 442 -8.34 -34.92 -17.40
CA PRO A 442 -7.31 -33.90 -17.62
C PRO A 442 -7.64 -32.90 -18.74
N ALA A 443 -8.17 -33.38 -19.87
CA ALA A 443 -8.53 -32.54 -21.01
C ALA A 443 -9.56 -31.46 -20.64
N ARG A 444 -10.47 -31.77 -19.73
CA ARG A 444 -11.45 -30.82 -19.22
C ARG A 444 -10.85 -29.85 -18.21
N SER A 445 -10.00 -30.34 -17.31
CA SER A 445 -9.34 -29.48 -16.32
C SER A 445 -8.40 -28.45 -16.97
N VAL A 446 -7.78 -28.78 -18.11
CA VAL A 446 -7.05 -27.82 -18.96
C VAL A 446 -7.98 -26.70 -19.47
N ARG A 447 -9.14 -27.07 -20.02
CA ARG A 447 -10.15 -26.12 -20.51
C ARG A 447 -10.71 -25.26 -19.38
N LEU A 448 -11.04 -25.86 -18.24
CA LEU A 448 -11.46 -25.17 -17.03
C LEU A 448 -10.42 -24.15 -16.55
N ALA A 449 -9.14 -24.51 -16.52
CA ALA A 449 -8.08 -23.59 -16.09
C ALA A 449 -8.03 -22.35 -16.99
N ARG A 450 -8.08 -22.54 -18.31
CA ARG A 450 -8.14 -21.43 -19.29
C ARG A 450 -9.42 -20.61 -19.11
N ALA A 451 -10.57 -21.26 -19.11
CA ALA A 451 -11.88 -20.62 -19.03
C ALA A 451 -12.05 -19.80 -17.76
N VAL A 452 -11.74 -20.37 -16.60
CA VAL A 452 -11.78 -19.68 -15.31
C VAL A 452 -10.82 -18.50 -15.33
N PHE A 453 -9.59 -18.69 -15.79
CA PHE A 453 -8.62 -17.59 -15.84
C PHE A 453 -9.09 -16.45 -16.76
N ASP A 454 -9.40 -16.74 -18.02
CA ASP A 454 -9.73 -15.71 -19.01
C ASP A 454 -11.05 -15.01 -18.70
N ARG A 455 -12.09 -15.76 -18.30
CA ARG A 455 -13.44 -15.19 -18.10
C ARG A 455 -13.65 -14.49 -16.76
N THR A 456 -12.87 -14.84 -15.74
CA THR A 456 -12.88 -14.11 -14.46
C THR A 456 -11.84 -12.99 -14.37
N PHE A 457 -11.11 -12.72 -15.46
CA PHE A 457 -10.02 -11.73 -15.50
C PHE A 457 -10.40 -10.39 -14.88
N TRP A 458 -11.55 -9.84 -15.29
CA TRP A 458 -12.00 -8.53 -14.83
C TRP A 458 -12.38 -8.52 -13.37
N TYR A 459 -12.96 -9.61 -12.83
CA TYR A 459 -13.23 -9.72 -11.39
C TYR A 459 -11.94 -9.81 -10.57
N ARG A 460 -10.97 -10.61 -11.04
CA ARG A 460 -9.70 -10.79 -10.34
C ARG A 460 -8.78 -9.57 -10.42
N ARG A 461 -8.87 -8.79 -11.50
CA ARG A 461 -8.00 -7.63 -11.73
C ARG A 461 -8.64 -6.26 -11.56
N LYS A 462 -9.95 -6.20 -11.31
CA LYS A 462 -10.75 -4.96 -11.18
C LYS A 462 -10.10 -3.88 -10.31
N ARG A 463 -9.45 -4.27 -9.22
CA ARG A 463 -8.98 -3.36 -8.18
C ARG A 463 -7.53 -2.90 -8.35
N ASN A 464 -6.67 -3.71 -8.95
CA ASN A 464 -5.23 -3.62 -8.67
C ASN A 464 -4.32 -4.23 -9.76
N HIS A 465 -4.87 -4.87 -10.80
CA HIS A 465 -4.13 -5.38 -11.97
C HIS A 465 -2.90 -6.28 -11.63
N ARG A 466 -2.84 -6.85 -10.43
CA ARG A 466 -1.70 -7.68 -10.00
C ARG A 466 -1.72 -9.04 -10.71
N PRO A 467 -0.54 -9.59 -11.04
CA PRO A 467 -0.45 -10.88 -11.70
C PRO A 467 -0.82 -12.01 -10.73
N ASP A 468 -1.51 -13.01 -11.24
CA ASP A 468 -1.99 -14.16 -10.50
C ASP A 468 -2.10 -15.37 -11.44
N ARG A 469 -2.28 -16.56 -10.87
CA ARG A 469 -2.54 -17.78 -11.64
C ARG A 469 -3.74 -18.53 -11.08
N VAL A 470 -4.43 -19.24 -11.96
CA VAL A 470 -5.49 -20.18 -11.58
C VAL A 470 -4.99 -21.58 -11.83
N GLU A 471 -5.07 -22.44 -10.82
CA GLU A 471 -4.76 -23.85 -10.91
C GLU A 471 -6.03 -24.68 -10.81
N VAL A 472 -6.21 -25.63 -11.73
CA VAL A 472 -7.30 -26.61 -11.69
C VAL A 472 -6.71 -28.00 -11.45
N VAL A 473 -7.12 -28.63 -10.34
CA VAL A 473 -6.76 -30.01 -9.98
C VAL A 473 -7.84 -30.95 -10.50
N THR A 474 -7.43 -32.01 -11.20
CA THR A 474 -8.32 -33.10 -11.66
C THR A 474 -8.46 -34.12 -10.53
N LEU A 475 -9.59 -34.12 -9.81
CA LEU A 475 -9.80 -34.99 -8.67
C LEU A 475 -11.16 -35.70 -8.74
N PRO A 476 -11.36 -36.69 -9.63
CA PRO A 476 -12.65 -37.35 -9.79
C PRO A 476 -13.08 -38.05 -8.50
N LEU A 477 -14.18 -37.61 -7.90
CA LEU A 477 -14.75 -38.21 -6.70
C LEU A 477 -16.08 -38.91 -7.02
N PRO A 478 -16.46 -39.98 -6.29
CA PRO A 478 -17.71 -40.68 -6.52
C PRO A 478 -18.92 -39.74 -6.48
N GLN A 479 -19.91 -39.99 -7.34
CA GLN A 479 -21.16 -39.21 -7.35
C GLN A 479 -21.93 -39.32 -6.02
N SER A 480 -21.72 -40.42 -5.27
CA SER A 480 -22.32 -40.64 -3.96
C SER A 480 -21.69 -39.82 -2.84
N PHE A 481 -20.54 -39.17 -3.06
CA PHE A 481 -19.91 -38.34 -2.03
C PHE A 481 -20.78 -37.14 -1.70
N THR A 482 -21.05 -36.96 -0.41
CA THR A 482 -21.61 -35.74 0.14
C THR A 482 -20.66 -34.56 -0.05
N ASP A 483 -21.17 -33.33 0.03
CA ASP A 483 -20.33 -32.12 -0.05
C ASP A 483 -19.26 -32.09 1.06
N ALA A 484 -19.55 -32.68 2.23
CA ALA A 484 -18.60 -32.81 3.33
C ALA A 484 -17.44 -33.76 3.02
N GLU A 485 -17.73 -34.97 2.52
CA GLU A 485 -16.70 -35.95 2.11
C GLU A 485 -15.84 -35.41 0.96
N ARG A 486 -16.46 -34.67 0.04
CA ARG A 486 -15.80 -33.96 -1.06
C ARG A 486 -14.88 -32.87 -0.56
N ALA A 487 -15.36 -32.03 0.36
CA ALA A 487 -14.54 -30.99 0.97
C ALA A 487 -13.35 -31.57 1.75
N GLU A 488 -13.56 -32.64 2.52
CA GLU A 488 -12.49 -33.33 3.25
C GLU A 488 -11.41 -33.88 2.31
N ALA A 489 -11.81 -34.49 1.18
CA ALA A 489 -10.88 -34.96 0.17
C ALA A 489 -10.06 -33.80 -0.45
N CYS A 490 -10.70 -32.69 -0.81
CA CYS A 490 -10.01 -31.52 -1.36
C CYS A 490 -9.06 -30.85 -0.35
N VAL A 491 -9.47 -30.71 0.93
CA VAL A 491 -8.66 -30.12 1.98
C VAL A 491 -7.42 -30.98 2.25
N ARG A 492 -7.60 -32.31 2.37
CA ARG A 492 -6.49 -33.25 2.56
C ARG A 492 -5.48 -33.16 1.41
N HIS A 493 -5.96 -33.21 0.17
CA HIS A 493 -5.10 -33.05 -1.00
C HIS A 493 -4.38 -31.68 -0.98
N HIS A 494 -5.07 -30.59 -0.66
CA HIS A 494 -4.46 -29.25 -0.65
C HIS A 494 -3.39 -29.09 0.44
N GLU A 495 -3.58 -29.65 1.64
CA GLU A 495 -2.57 -29.61 2.70
C GLU A 495 -1.30 -30.37 2.31
N GLU A 496 -1.45 -31.52 1.66
CA GLU A 496 -0.30 -32.29 1.15
C GLU A 496 0.41 -31.54 0.01
N GLU A 497 -0.33 -30.84 -0.86
CA GLU A 497 0.25 -29.92 -1.85
C GLU A 497 1.07 -28.80 -1.22
N LEU A 498 0.53 -28.15 -0.17
CA LEU A 498 1.24 -27.07 0.52
C LEU A 498 2.60 -27.55 1.03
N GLN A 499 2.62 -28.68 1.72
CA GLN A 499 3.87 -29.24 2.26
C GLN A 499 4.84 -29.67 1.15
N SER A 500 4.33 -30.36 0.12
CA SER A 500 5.12 -30.81 -1.02
C SER A 500 5.79 -29.65 -1.75
N ARG A 501 5.05 -28.57 -2.03
CA ARG A 501 5.54 -27.41 -2.79
C ARG A 501 6.54 -26.55 -2.02
N LEU A 502 6.38 -26.42 -0.70
CA LEU A 502 7.37 -25.75 0.16
C LEU A 502 8.72 -26.49 0.17
N LEU A 503 8.71 -27.81 -0.07
CA LEU A 503 9.89 -28.66 -0.09
C LEU A 503 10.52 -28.83 -1.48
N ILE A 504 10.03 -28.14 -2.52
CA ILE A 504 10.65 -28.14 -3.85
C ILE A 504 12.13 -27.68 -3.71
N PRO A 505 13.11 -28.47 -4.20
CA PRO A 505 14.53 -28.18 -3.98
C PRO A 505 14.99 -26.84 -4.57
N ASN A 506 14.51 -26.51 -5.76
CA ASN A 506 14.83 -25.24 -6.41
C ASN A 506 13.98 -24.13 -5.78
N VAL A 507 14.64 -23.16 -5.13
CA VAL A 507 13.96 -22.04 -4.46
C VAL A 507 13.09 -21.22 -5.41
N ALA A 508 13.60 -20.87 -6.59
CA ALA A 508 12.87 -20.05 -7.55
C ALA A 508 11.62 -20.79 -8.08
N GLU A 509 11.72 -22.11 -8.23
CA GLU A 509 10.59 -22.95 -8.60
C GLU A 509 9.56 -23.05 -7.47
N ALA A 510 10.00 -23.26 -6.23
CA ALA A 510 9.15 -23.28 -5.03
C ALA A 510 8.37 -21.96 -4.86
N VAL A 511 9.05 -20.82 -5.04
CA VAL A 511 8.43 -19.48 -5.04
C VAL A 511 7.37 -19.39 -6.13
N SER A 512 7.69 -19.80 -7.36
CA SER A 512 6.78 -19.71 -8.51
C SER A 512 5.53 -20.59 -8.38
N TRP A 513 5.58 -21.61 -7.53
CA TRP A 513 4.49 -22.55 -7.25
C TRP A 513 3.86 -22.38 -5.87
N PHE A 514 4.20 -21.31 -5.16
CA PHE A 514 3.69 -21.03 -3.83
C PHE A 514 2.15 -20.93 -3.82
N LEU A 515 1.52 -21.39 -2.75
CA LEU A 515 0.07 -21.36 -2.55
C LEU A 515 -0.27 -20.53 -1.31
N PRO A 516 -0.66 -19.24 -1.49
CA PRO A 516 -0.83 -18.31 -0.39
C PRO A 516 -2.07 -18.61 0.46
N GLY A 517 -1.99 -18.23 1.74
CA GLY A 517 -3.15 -18.21 2.63
C GLY A 517 -4.00 -16.97 2.40
N ARG A 518 -5.17 -16.90 3.04
CA ARG A 518 -5.97 -15.67 3.07
C ARG A 518 -5.41 -14.72 4.13
N ILE A 519 -4.41 -13.93 3.73
CA ILE A 519 -3.64 -13.03 4.62
C ILE A 519 -4.54 -11.98 5.29
N MET A 520 -5.56 -11.49 4.59
CA MET A 520 -6.51 -10.48 5.08
C MET A 520 -7.79 -11.05 5.71
N GLU A 521 -7.97 -12.38 5.71
CA GLU A 521 -9.21 -12.99 6.20
C GLU A 521 -9.12 -13.31 7.70
N SER A 522 -10.14 -12.88 8.44
CA SER A 522 -10.20 -12.95 9.90
C SER A 522 -10.79 -14.24 10.45
N THR A 523 -11.53 -14.99 9.63
CA THR A 523 -12.26 -16.20 10.04
C THR A 523 -11.45 -17.47 9.80
N TYR A 524 -11.07 -17.71 8.55
CA TYR A 524 -10.33 -18.89 8.11
C TYR A 524 -9.05 -18.48 7.38
N ALA A 525 -7.97 -19.22 7.64
CA ALA A 525 -6.69 -18.93 7.01
C ALA A 525 -6.60 -19.43 5.55
N ARG A 526 -7.51 -20.32 5.13
CA ARG A 526 -7.48 -20.97 3.81
C ARG A 526 -8.87 -21.10 3.20
N ARG A 527 -8.94 -20.98 1.86
CA ARG A 527 -10.12 -21.26 1.05
C ARG A 527 -9.72 -21.90 -0.28
N ILE A 528 -10.51 -22.86 -0.75
CA ILE A 528 -10.44 -23.44 -2.11
C ILE A 528 -11.84 -23.53 -2.70
N LEU A 529 -11.90 -23.67 -4.02
CA LEU A 529 -13.14 -23.90 -4.75
C LEU A 529 -13.20 -25.35 -5.24
N ALA A 530 -14.33 -26.02 -5.10
CA ALA A 530 -14.52 -27.37 -5.61
C ALA A 530 -15.79 -27.46 -6.46
N ILE A 531 -15.63 -27.67 -7.76
CA ILE A 531 -16.73 -27.90 -8.69
C ILE A 531 -17.31 -29.28 -8.39
N ASN A 532 -18.55 -29.32 -7.89
CA ASN A 532 -19.26 -30.55 -7.52
C ASN A 532 -20.27 -31.01 -8.57
N ARG A 533 -20.72 -30.09 -9.46
CA ARG A 533 -21.58 -30.37 -10.60
C ARG A 533 -21.18 -29.46 -11.76
N LEU A 534 -21.04 -30.05 -12.94
CA LEU A 534 -20.79 -29.36 -14.19
C LEU A 534 -21.72 -29.99 -15.22
N GLU A 535 -22.61 -29.20 -15.81
CA GLU A 535 -23.50 -29.70 -16.85
C GLU A 535 -22.74 -29.68 -18.17
N GLU A 536 -22.51 -30.86 -18.74
CA GLU A 536 -21.88 -31.04 -20.05
C GLU A 536 -22.88 -31.74 -20.97
N ASN A 537 -23.18 -31.15 -22.12
CA ASN A 537 -23.85 -31.90 -23.18
C ASN A 537 -22.81 -32.75 -23.92
N ASP A 538 -23.19 -33.93 -24.40
CA ASP A 538 -22.29 -34.82 -25.17
C ASP A 538 -21.64 -34.14 -26.39
N ASN A 539 -22.22 -33.04 -26.88
CA ASN A 539 -21.69 -32.25 -28.00
C ASN A 539 -20.71 -31.13 -27.58
N ASP A 540 -20.60 -30.79 -26.28
CA ASP A 540 -19.79 -29.65 -25.81
C ASP A 540 -18.28 -29.88 -26.05
N ASP A 541 -17.86 -31.14 -26.26
CA ASP A 541 -16.49 -31.46 -26.68
C ASP A 541 -16.17 -30.95 -28.11
N GLU A 542 -17.18 -30.74 -28.96
CA GLU A 542 -17.07 -30.23 -30.34
C GLU A 542 -17.40 -28.73 -30.48
N VAL A 543 -17.91 -28.08 -29.42
CA VAL A 543 -18.24 -26.65 -29.44
C VAL A 543 -17.00 -25.84 -29.04
N GLU A 544 -16.76 -24.73 -29.75
CA GLU A 544 -15.62 -23.83 -29.50
C GLU A 544 -15.67 -23.21 -28.08
N VAL A 545 -16.88 -22.96 -27.57
CA VAL A 545 -17.15 -22.41 -26.24
C VAL A 545 -18.36 -23.14 -25.63
N ALA A 546 -18.17 -23.84 -24.50
CA ALA A 546 -19.25 -24.57 -23.82
C ALA A 546 -20.23 -23.63 -23.07
N SER A 547 -21.42 -24.12 -22.75
CA SER A 547 -22.43 -23.33 -22.02
C SER A 547 -21.96 -22.93 -20.60
N TRP A 548 -21.33 -23.86 -19.87
CA TRP A 548 -20.73 -23.57 -18.57
C TRP A 548 -19.56 -22.58 -18.69
N GLU A 549 -18.87 -22.58 -19.82
CA GLU A 549 -17.81 -21.65 -20.13
C GLU A 549 -18.36 -20.22 -20.24
N GLU A 550 -19.42 -19.99 -21.02
CA GLU A 550 -20.09 -18.67 -21.14
C GLU A 550 -20.61 -18.17 -19.79
N SER A 551 -21.13 -19.07 -18.96
CA SER A 551 -21.67 -18.70 -17.65
C SER A 551 -20.63 -18.16 -16.67
N ILE A 552 -19.32 -18.35 -16.91
CA ILE A 552 -18.24 -17.78 -16.08
C ILE A 552 -17.95 -16.31 -16.47
N SER A 553 -18.59 -15.76 -17.51
CA SER A 553 -18.21 -14.49 -18.17
C SER A 553 -18.49 -13.18 -17.40
N ASN A 554 -17.95 -12.09 -17.97
CA ASN A 554 -17.84 -10.74 -17.41
C ASN A 554 -19.03 -9.80 -17.71
N GLU A 555 -20.08 -10.26 -18.40
CA GLU A 555 -21.19 -9.37 -18.78
C GLU A 555 -22.16 -9.18 -17.61
N GLU A 556 -22.17 -7.96 -17.04
CA GLU A 556 -23.01 -7.51 -15.93
C GLU A 556 -24.48 -7.90 -16.09
N THR A 557 -25.11 -8.49 -15.07
CA THR A 557 -25.96 -7.75 -14.11
C THR A 557 -26.37 -8.68 -12.96
N ALA A 558 -26.30 -8.17 -11.73
CA ALA A 558 -27.08 -8.57 -10.56
C ALA A 558 -27.83 -9.93 -10.63
N ILE A 559 -27.12 -11.04 -10.44
CA ILE A 559 -27.77 -12.15 -9.74
C ILE A 559 -27.89 -11.65 -8.30
N GLU A 560 -29.11 -11.30 -7.89
CA GLU A 560 -29.41 -11.01 -6.50
C GLU A 560 -28.75 -12.09 -5.64
N TYR A 561 -28.04 -11.69 -4.59
CA TYR A 561 -27.42 -12.62 -3.62
C TYR A 561 -28.43 -13.67 -3.08
N GLU A 562 -29.74 -13.42 -3.25
CA GLU A 562 -30.82 -14.36 -2.94
C GLU A 562 -31.02 -15.46 -4.00
N ALA A 563 -30.73 -15.21 -5.28
CA ALA A 563 -30.82 -16.18 -6.37
C ALA A 563 -29.60 -17.13 -6.42
N CYS A 564 -28.42 -16.74 -5.92
CA CYS A 564 -27.22 -17.59 -5.90
C CYS A 564 -27.27 -18.73 -4.87
N MET A 565 -28.22 -18.66 -3.93
CA MET A 565 -28.51 -19.72 -2.97
C MET A 565 -29.66 -20.62 -3.45
N ASN A 566 -30.21 -20.38 -4.65
CA ASN A 566 -31.28 -21.18 -5.21
C ASN A 566 -30.72 -22.31 -6.11
N PRO A 567 -30.84 -23.59 -5.70
CA PRO A 567 -30.38 -24.73 -6.50
C PRO A 567 -31.06 -24.82 -7.87
N GLU A 568 -32.26 -24.24 -8.01
CA GLU A 568 -33.08 -24.28 -9.23
C GLU A 568 -32.72 -23.15 -10.23
N ALA A 569 -31.89 -22.19 -9.84
CA ALA A 569 -31.60 -21.00 -10.66
C ALA A 569 -30.49 -21.21 -11.71
N SER A 570 -29.54 -22.12 -11.47
CA SER A 570 -28.40 -22.35 -12.37
C SER A 570 -28.60 -23.56 -13.28
N ARG A 571 -28.40 -23.37 -14.58
CA ARG A 571 -28.42 -24.43 -15.61
C ARG A 571 -27.03 -24.93 -16.00
N SER A 572 -25.97 -24.35 -15.46
CA SER A 572 -24.59 -24.52 -15.94
C SER A 572 -23.73 -25.37 -15.00
N GLY A 573 -24.08 -25.39 -13.70
CA GLY A 573 -23.39 -26.19 -12.69
C GLY A 573 -23.44 -25.58 -11.29
N SER A 574 -22.63 -26.15 -10.39
CA SER A 574 -22.46 -25.68 -9.02
C SER A 574 -21.06 -26.00 -8.49
N PHE A 575 -20.65 -25.27 -7.46
CA PHE A 575 -19.37 -25.46 -6.79
C PHE A 575 -19.50 -25.18 -5.30
N LEU A 576 -18.48 -25.59 -4.54
CA LEU A 576 -18.37 -25.36 -3.11
C LEU A 576 -17.24 -24.38 -2.83
N CYS A 577 -17.49 -23.38 -2.00
CA CYS A 577 -16.44 -22.66 -1.30
C CYS A 577 -16.12 -23.43 -0.02
N ILE A 578 -14.86 -23.86 0.12
CA ILE A 578 -14.41 -24.66 1.26
C ILE A 578 -13.38 -23.84 2.04
N ASP A 579 -13.75 -23.39 3.22
CA ASP A 579 -12.90 -22.64 4.14
C ASP A 579 -12.36 -23.54 5.25
N TRP A 580 -11.05 -23.47 5.54
CA TRP A 580 -10.49 -24.23 6.66
C TRP A 580 -9.31 -23.54 7.35
N GLN A 581 -8.81 -24.18 8.41
CA GLN A 581 -7.90 -23.59 9.40
C GLN A 581 -8.50 -22.36 10.10
N PRO A 582 -9.44 -22.55 11.05
CA PRO A 582 -10.11 -21.45 11.73
C PRO A 582 -9.14 -20.65 12.61
N ARG A 583 -9.21 -19.33 12.53
CA ARG A 583 -8.45 -18.40 13.38
C ARG A 583 -9.17 -18.23 14.74
N LYS A 584 -9.06 -19.25 15.59
CA LYS A 584 -9.79 -19.36 16.87
C LYS A 584 -9.69 -18.11 17.76
N GLU A 585 -8.54 -17.46 17.76
CA GLU A 585 -8.25 -16.25 18.54
C GLU A 585 -9.10 -15.04 18.12
N LEU A 586 -9.47 -14.95 16.83
CA LEU A 586 -10.24 -13.84 16.25
C LEU A 586 -11.74 -14.17 16.14
N TRP A 587 -12.12 -15.40 16.49
CA TRP A 587 -13.45 -15.95 16.19
C TRP A 587 -14.57 -15.23 16.95
N ARG A 588 -14.40 -15.07 18.27
CA ARG A 588 -15.40 -14.43 19.14
C ARG A 588 -15.56 -12.95 18.82
N SER A 589 -14.47 -12.25 18.54
CA SER A 589 -14.48 -10.85 18.13
C SER A 589 -15.22 -10.63 16.81
N ARG A 590 -15.17 -11.60 15.89
CA ARG A 590 -15.76 -11.45 14.55
C ARG A 590 -17.21 -11.94 14.46
N THR A 591 -17.49 -13.09 15.05
CA THR A 591 -18.80 -13.78 14.91
C THR A 591 -19.74 -13.54 16.10
N GLY A 592 -19.24 -12.92 17.18
CA GLY A 592 -19.97 -12.74 18.43
C GLY A 592 -20.19 -14.02 19.24
N ARG A 593 -19.64 -15.16 18.78
CA ARG A 593 -19.81 -16.49 19.40
C ARG A 593 -18.45 -17.16 19.61
N ASP A 594 -18.33 -17.97 20.65
CA ASP A 594 -17.13 -18.79 20.84
C ASP A 594 -17.02 -19.84 19.72
N TYR A 595 -15.79 -20.22 19.33
CA TYR A 595 -15.57 -21.23 18.31
C TYR A 595 -16.14 -22.59 18.75
N ASN A 596 -17.01 -23.18 17.93
CA ASN A 596 -17.52 -24.53 18.13
C ASN A 596 -16.84 -25.50 17.13
N PRO A 597 -16.12 -26.53 17.61
CA PRO A 597 -15.49 -27.54 16.76
C PRO A 597 -16.46 -28.28 15.84
N ASP A 598 -17.74 -28.38 16.20
CA ASP A 598 -18.76 -29.09 15.41
C ASP A 598 -19.27 -28.26 14.21
N MET A 599 -18.76 -27.04 14.01
CA MET A 599 -19.15 -26.15 12.89
C MET A 599 -18.50 -26.54 11.56
N HIS A 600 -17.97 -27.76 11.41
CA HIS A 600 -17.42 -28.26 10.14
C HIS A 600 -18.40 -28.15 8.95
N LYS A 601 -19.71 -28.07 9.20
CA LYS A 601 -20.72 -27.80 8.15
C LYS A 601 -20.81 -26.34 7.72
N GLU A 602 -20.38 -25.39 8.56
CA GLU A 602 -20.31 -23.95 8.21
C GLU A 602 -19.03 -23.60 7.44
N MET A 603 -18.09 -24.54 7.29
CA MET A 603 -16.88 -24.43 6.47
C MET A 603 -17.15 -24.58 4.97
N ILE A 604 -18.35 -25.06 4.61
CA ILE A 604 -18.72 -25.36 3.23
C ILE A 604 -19.89 -24.45 2.88
N THR A 605 -19.67 -23.58 1.90
CA THR A 605 -20.73 -22.75 1.33
C THR A 605 -21.03 -23.26 -0.07
N PRO A 606 -22.19 -23.93 -0.28
CA PRO A 606 -22.63 -24.31 -1.62
C PRO A 606 -22.98 -23.06 -2.43
N CYS A 607 -22.45 -22.98 -3.64
CA CYS A 607 -22.72 -21.92 -4.59
C CYS A 607 -23.39 -22.52 -5.83
N TYR A 608 -24.57 -22.02 -6.17
CA TYR A 608 -25.33 -22.48 -7.32
C TYR A 608 -25.18 -21.46 -8.45
N GLY A 609 -24.59 -21.88 -9.57
CA GLY A 609 -24.29 -20.97 -10.70
C GLY A 609 -22.82 -20.63 -10.85
N PHE A 610 -22.30 -20.80 -12.06
CA PHE A 610 -20.96 -20.33 -12.43
C PHE A 610 -20.92 -18.82 -12.66
N GLU A 611 -22.08 -18.20 -12.79
CA GLU A 611 -22.27 -16.75 -12.93
C GLU A 611 -21.74 -15.98 -11.72
N ILE A 612 -21.63 -16.62 -10.54
CA ILE A 612 -21.06 -16.00 -9.34
C ILE A 612 -19.57 -16.24 -9.20
N PHE A 613 -19.00 -17.16 -10.00
CA PHE A 613 -17.63 -17.65 -9.84
C PHE A 613 -16.60 -16.52 -9.89
N GLY A 614 -16.84 -15.51 -10.75
CA GLY A 614 -16.05 -14.29 -10.81
C GLY A 614 -16.03 -13.51 -9.49
N ASN A 615 -17.18 -13.28 -8.86
CA ASN A 615 -17.27 -12.59 -7.56
C ASN A 615 -16.53 -13.35 -6.45
N ILE A 616 -16.63 -14.68 -6.42
CA ILE A 616 -15.88 -15.49 -5.45
C ILE A 616 -14.37 -15.42 -5.73
N CYS A 617 -13.95 -15.41 -7.00
CA CYS A 617 -12.55 -15.21 -7.36
C CYS A 617 -12.04 -13.83 -6.92
N MET A 618 -12.87 -12.79 -6.96
CA MET A 618 -12.53 -11.46 -6.43
C MET A 618 -12.19 -11.52 -4.93
N GLU A 619 -12.99 -12.23 -4.12
CA GLU A 619 -12.70 -12.40 -2.67
C GLU A 619 -11.39 -13.16 -2.40
N LEU A 620 -11.02 -14.10 -3.28
CA LEU A 620 -9.78 -14.87 -3.18
C LEU A 620 -8.54 -14.03 -3.49
N VAL A 621 -8.68 -12.97 -4.30
CA VAL A 621 -7.59 -12.05 -4.64
C VAL A 621 -7.59 -10.76 -3.82
N ASP A 622 -8.50 -10.57 -2.86
CA ASP A 622 -8.51 -9.35 -2.03
C ASP A 622 -7.18 -9.12 -1.29
N ALA A 623 -6.45 -10.19 -0.97
CA ALA A 623 -5.14 -10.12 -0.34
C ALA A 623 -3.96 -10.08 -1.33
N VAL A 624 -4.20 -10.06 -2.65
CA VAL A 624 -3.14 -10.15 -3.68
C VAL A 624 -2.17 -8.97 -3.58
N GLU A 625 -2.67 -7.77 -3.28
CA GLU A 625 -1.80 -6.62 -3.05
C GLU A 625 -0.92 -6.83 -1.83
N VAL A 626 -1.49 -7.23 -0.70
CA VAL A 626 -0.72 -7.46 0.52
C VAL A 626 0.31 -8.55 0.30
N PHE A 627 -0.04 -9.59 -0.47
CA PHE A 627 0.89 -10.62 -0.84
C PHE A 627 2.09 -10.07 -1.62
N TYR A 628 1.87 -9.36 -2.73
CA TYR A 628 2.97 -8.85 -3.56
C TYR A 628 3.69 -7.65 -2.96
N ASN A 629 3.03 -6.88 -2.09
CA ASN A 629 3.59 -5.66 -1.53
C ASN A 629 4.29 -5.90 -0.19
N HIS A 630 3.90 -6.93 0.55
CA HIS A 630 4.38 -7.19 1.92
C HIS A 630 4.85 -8.65 2.07
N PHE A 631 4.00 -9.63 1.78
CA PHE A 631 4.34 -11.04 2.03
C PHE A 631 5.58 -11.52 1.26
N VAL A 632 5.71 -11.14 -0.01
CA VAL A 632 6.88 -11.47 -0.83
C VAL A 632 8.06 -10.54 -0.52
N PRO A 633 7.93 -9.20 -0.58
CA PRO A 633 9.09 -8.31 -0.43
C PRO A 633 9.69 -8.29 0.98
N ASP A 634 8.88 -8.50 2.02
CA ASP A 634 9.34 -8.52 3.42
C ASP A 634 9.98 -9.87 3.81
N GLY A 635 10.17 -10.78 2.84
CA GLY A 635 10.80 -12.08 3.04
C GLY A 635 9.94 -13.07 3.83
N VAL A 636 8.64 -12.83 3.99
CA VAL A 636 7.74 -13.76 4.70
C VAL A 636 7.63 -15.07 3.94
N LEU A 637 7.48 -15.01 2.62
CA LEU A 637 7.48 -16.19 1.75
C LEU A 637 8.80 -16.97 1.88
N ASP A 638 9.94 -16.28 1.83
CA ASP A 638 11.26 -16.91 1.98
C ASP A 638 11.41 -17.55 3.36
N LEU A 639 10.91 -16.90 4.41
CA LEU A 639 10.90 -17.44 5.76
C LEU A 639 10.02 -18.69 5.88
N GLU A 640 8.87 -18.75 5.20
CA GLU A 640 8.03 -19.96 5.17
C GLU A 640 8.73 -21.12 4.47
N LEU A 641 9.38 -20.87 3.32
CA LEU A 641 10.20 -21.87 2.63
C LEU A 641 11.36 -22.36 3.51
N ASP A 642 12.08 -21.45 4.15
CA ASP A 642 13.20 -21.80 5.01
C ASP A 642 12.77 -22.52 6.29
N LYS A 643 11.58 -22.22 6.84
CA LYS A 643 11.03 -22.96 7.97
C LYS A 643 10.70 -24.40 7.56
N ALA A 644 10.00 -24.58 6.44
CA ALA A 644 9.64 -25.91 5.95
C ALA A 644 10.88 -26.79 5.70
N ARG A 645 11.97 -26.20 5.21
CA ARG A 645 13.23 -26.92 4.94
C ARG A 645 14.06 -27.23 6.17
N ARG A 646 13.87 -26.50 7.28
CA ARG A 646 14.65 -26.69 8.51
C ARG A 646 14.08 -27.76 9.45
N GLY A 647 12.81 -28.16 9.26
CA GLY A 647 12.14 -29.17 10.07
C GLY A 647 11.67 -28.64 11.41
#